data_AF-A0A414CGR6-F1
#
_entry.id   AF-A0A414CGR6-F1
#
_cell.length_a   1.000
_cell.length_b   1.000
_cell.length_c   1.000
_cell.angle_alpha   90.00
_cell.angle_beta   90.00
_cell.angle_gamma   90.00
#
_symmetry.space_group_name_H-M   'P 1'
#
loop_
_entity.id
_entity.type
_entity.pdbx_description
1 polymer ?
#
loop_
_entity_poly.entity_id
_entity_poly.type
_entity_poly.pdbx_seq_one_letter_code
_entity_poly.pdbx_strand_id
1 'polypeptide(L)'
;MKSHQPRYAIRKYAVGAASVLIGFFAGAHVVAADTPTTTESPATTVPTQPSEGEATLSPNEEASQPTVEKPTAPAPIVDQSQPTLPDRELRVSDLDRLIREEASSVAESDVAAQPTTAATETPAKDPDQEEKLAKKKIVSIDAGRKYFSPDQIKEIIDEASKTGYTDLHLLVGNDGLRFVLDDMSLKVGDTSYSSQAVTDAVEKGTKAYYDDPNGTALTQAQMDDILAYAKSKKVGVIPTINSPGHMDAILTAMEQLGIENPHFNYFGTKKSARTVDLDNQKALDFTKALVDKYAAYFSGKADIFNIGLDEYANDATDAHGWQVLQASKHWPGEGYPEKGYEKFIQYANDLAAIVKKHKMKPMAFNDGIYYNGDTSYGTFDKDIIVSYWTGGWNGYDVASSKLLSELGHQILNTNDAWYYVLGRDKAGSGWYNLDQGLEGISKSAIDVVQKNDGAKVPFIGGMVAAWADTPSATYKKDLLFKLMHAFADKNADYFVADPEVVEKALSEAPTDLDHYTPESLVAFTAAKKALEGAGANTTRAEAKTLIDHLKAAQDALVYTESYAKEVAAKEAAEKLAMKKVISIDAGRKYFSLDQLKRIVDKASELGYSDLHLLVGNDGMRFVLDDMTVEANGKTYASDDVKKAILEGTKAYYDDPNGQALTQAEMDELHAYATAKGIGLIAAVNSPGHMDALLVAMEKLGIENPQASFDTVSKTTMDLTNEAAVNFTKALIGKYMDYFKDKSKIFNYGTDEYANDATSAQGWYYLKWYDLYGKFAEYSNSLAAMAREKGLQPMAFNDGFYYGDEDDVAFDKDVLISYWSKGWWGYNLASPQYLADKGYKFLNTNGDWYYVLGHRGEQSYPLDKALQHSETVPFEQLASTKYPDVKIPTSGSMLGIWADEPANEYKEEEVFQVMEAFANHNKDYFKADFTALRKAVDTVPTDLDIYTPESRAALAKVLGSLNWNVSRAHQDQVDQEVAALTQALAGLKPITQVGSLTENDVKALVEDKPSLEIVEKELDFDLVERTNPDLAKGERRVIQAGVKGQGLEYVEVSTLDQSRKVITTEVATEPVAEIVEVGTKEIVIPTSPSVEAPVKSDVLVNKVVPDPSTPQVIAKAQPVAPVNTPTPIPAAVEEAVRPETVSSNKQLPETGVESALGLALLGAILGAAGMDLKNKKRD
;
A
#
# COMPACT_ATOMS: atom_id res chain seq x y z
N MET A 1 -50.18 32.07 -0.79
CA MET A 1 -48.87 31.69 -1.38
C MET A 1 -49.04 30.51 -2.33
N LYS A 2 -48.09 30.27 -3.25
CA LYS A 2 -48.06 29.11 -4.16
C LYS A 2 -46.64 28.54 -4.22
N SER A 3 -46.54 27.25 -4.54
CA SER A 3 -45.29 26.49 -4.64
C SER A 3 -44.51 26.78 -5.93
N HIS A 4 -43.20 26.56 -5.88
CA HIS A 4 -42.37 26.29 -7.06
C HIS A 4 -41.62 24.98 -6.84
N GLN A 5 -41.90 23.98 -7.69
CA GLN A 5 -41.08 22.77 -7.80
C GLN A 5 -39.99 22.99 -8.86
N PRO A 6 -38.77 22.44 -8.70
CA PRO A 6 -37.85 22.30 -9.82
C PRO A 6 -38.43 21.31 -10.85
N ARG A 7 -38.29 21.62 -12.14
CA ARG A 7 -38.70 20.74 -13.24
C ARG A 7 -37.49 20.05 -13.86
N TYR A 8 -37.33 18.76 -13.62
CA TYR A 8 -36.37 17.94 -14.35
C TYR A 8 -36.86 17.67 -15.77
N ALA A 9 -35.99 17.89 -16.76
CA ALA A 9 -36.29 17.65 -18.17
C ALA A 9 -35.60 16.37 -18.65
N ILE A 10 -36.38 15.30 -18.86
CA ILE A 10 -35.89 14.03 -19.39
C ILE A 10 -35.50 14.22 -20.87
N ARG A 11 -34.20 14.18 -21.18
CA ARG A 11 -33.71 13.97 -22.55
C ARG A 11 -33.36 12.50 -22.75
N LYS A 12 -33.74 11.95 -23.90
CA LYS A 12 -33.40 10.58 -24.30
C LYS A 12 -32.00 10.58 -24.90
N TYR A 13 -31.10 9.74 -24.38
CA TYR A 13 -29.85 9.43 -25.07
C TYR A 13 -30.11 8.37 -26.15
N ALA A 14 -29.50 8.54 -27.32
CA ALA A 14 -29.50 7.56 -28.38
C ALA A 14 -28.24 6.68 -28.26
N VAL A 15 -28.42 5.37 -28.19
CA VAL A 15 -27.30 4.42 -28.12
C VAL A 15 -26.81 4.14 -29.55
N GLY A 16 -25.69 4.76 -29.93
CA GLY A 16 -24.94 4.39 -31.12
C GLY A 16 -23.95 3.29 -30.78
N ALA A 17 -24.17 2.07 -31.30
CA ALA A 17 -23.26 0.95 -31.10
C ALA A 17 -22.24 0.89 -32.25
N ALA A 18 -20.94 0.88 -31.92
CA ALA A 18 -19.84 0.64 -32.85
C ALA A 18 -18.83 -0.33 -32.20
N SER A 19 -18.61 -1.47 -32.82
CA SER A 19 -17.80 -2.56 -32.25
C SER A 19 -16.33 -2.46 -32.66
N VAL A 20 -15.42 -2.52 -31.69
CA VAL A 20 -13.99 -2.74 -31.94
C VAL A 20 -13.73 -4.25 -32.03
N LEU A 21 -13.09 -4.70 -33.11
CA LEU A 21 -12.68 -6.09 -33.30
C LEU A 21 -11.17 -6.22 -33.03
N ILE A 22 -10.81 -6.88 -31.92
CA ILE A 22 -9.44 -7.30 -31.64
C ILE A 22 -9.27 -8.74 -32.14
N GLY A 23 -8.36 -8.95 -33.09
CA GLY A 23 -8.07 -10.27 -33.66
C GLY A 23 -6.81 -10.90 -33.06
N PHE A 24 -6.97 -12.01 -32.33
CA PHE A 24 -5.87 -12.92 -32.01
C PHE A 24 -5.80 -14.04 -33.06
N PHE A 25 -4.59 -14.32 -33.58
CA PHE A 25 -4.36 -15.40 -34.53
C PHE A 25 -3.76 -16.63 -33.85
N ALA A 26 -4.46 -17.77 -33.95
CA ALA A 26 -3.90 -19.11 -33.89
C ALA A 26 -4.55 -19.92 -35.03
N GLY A 27 -3.75 -20.46 -35.95
CA GLY A 27 -4.26 -20.91 -37.25
C GLY A 27 -4.57 -22.40 -37.35
N ALA A 28 -5.57 -22.76 -38.15
CA ALA A 28 -5.76 -24.12 -38.65
C ALA A 28 -6.44 -24.15 -40.04
N HIS A 29 -5.71 -24.74 -41.00
CA HIS A 29 -6.15 -25.53 -42.16
C HIS A 29 -7.32 -25.10 -43.09
N VAL A 30 -7.00 -25.13 -44.38
CA VAL A 30 -7.87 -24.86 -45.54
C VAL A 30 -8.82 -26.01 -45.86
N VAL A 31 -10.07 -25.70 -46.21
CA VAL A 31 -10.90 -26.49 -47.14
C VAL A 31 -11.64 -25.52 -48.10
N ALA A 32 -11.89 -25.96 -49.34
CA ALA A 32 -12.53 -25.18 -50.42
C ALA A 32 -14.09 -25.24 -50.33
N ALA A 33 -14.93 -24.65 -51.21
CA ALA A 33 -14.71 -24.16 -52.59
C ALA A 33 -15.78 -23.11 -53.04
N ASP A 34 -15.91 -22.95 -54.37
CA ASP A 34 -17.06 -22.41 -55.14
C ASP A 34 -17.25 -20.88 -55.27
N THR A 35 -16.37 -20.29 -56.08
CA THR A 35 -16.62 -19.18 -57.02
C THR A 35 -17.77 -19.51 -58.02
N PRO A 36 -18.41 -18.53 -58.72
CA PRO A 36 -17.80 -18.01 -59.95
C PRO A 36 -18.17 -16.58 -60.46
N THR A 37 -17.16 -15.91 -61.06
CA THR A 37 -17.27 -14.94 -62.19
C THR A 37 -17.99 -13.58 -61.96
N THR A 38 -17.73 -12.49 -62.73
CA THR A 38 -17.21 -12.41 -64.12
C THR A 38 -16.51 -11.06 -64.42
N THR A 39 -15.40 -11.10 -65.20
CA THR A 39 -14.83 -10.01 -66.07
C THR A 39 -14.49 -8.63 -65.48
N GLU A 40 -13.50 -7.86 -65.98
CA GLU A 40 -12.65 -7.99 -67.19
C GLU A 40 -11.23 -7.43 -66.97
N SER A 41 -10.30 -7.65 -67.91
CA SER A 41 -8.95 -7.05 -67.93
C SER A 41 -8.43 -6.97 -69.37
N PRO A 42 -7.62 -5.95 -69.71
CA PRO A 42 -6.18 -6.20 -69.93
C PRO A 42 -5.28 -5.00 -69.55
N ALA A 43 -3.95 -5.03 -69.61
CA ALA A 43 -2.90 -6.06 -69.41
C ALA A 43 -1.52 -5.38 -69.65
N THR A 44 -0.41 -5.93 -69.13
CA THR A 44 0.93 -5.97 -69.78
C THR A 44 1.84 -6.94 -68.99
N THR A 45 2.68 -7.70 -69.68
CA THR A 45 3.62 -8.73 -69.16
C THR A 45 5.04 -8.12 -68.98
N VAL A 46 6.17 -8.79 -68.60
CA VAL A 46 6.74 -10.13 -68.90
C VAL A 46 7.74 -10.58 -67.77
N PRO A 47 8.60 -11.64 -67.84
CA PRO A 47 8.86 -12.54 -66.69
C PRO A 47 10.32 -12.48 -66.13
N THR A 48 10.77 -13.37 -65.23
CA THR A 48 11.47 -14.67 -65.51
C THR A 48 11.82 -15.31 -64.13
N GLN A 49 11.33 -16.50 -63.71
CA GLN A 49 11.80 -17.90 -63.93
C GLN A 49 13.09 -18.34 -63.15
N PRO A 50 13.30 -19.66 -62.83
CA PRO A 50 13.61 -20.10 -61.44
C PRO A 50 14.71 -21.21 -61.34
N SER A 51 14.48 -22.26 -60.50
CA SER A 51 15.26 -23.52 -60.26
C SER A 51 16.35 -23.49 -59.16
N GLU A 52 16.63 -24.53 -58.34
CA GLU A 52 16.03 -25.87 -58.07
C GLU A 52 16.57 -26.52 -56.75
N GLY A 53 15.99 -27.65 -56.30
CA GLY A 53 16.52 -28.59 -55.27
C GLY A 53 15.85 -28.49 -53.88
N GLU A 54 14.90 -29.34 -53.45
CA GLU A 54 14.95 -30.79 -53.12
C GLU A 54 15.91 -31.13 -51.94
N ALA A 55 15.45 -31.50 -50.73
CA ALA A 55 14.85 -32.78 -50.26
C ALA A 55 15.92 -33.79 -49.75
N THR A 56 15.73 -34.70 -48.77
CA THR A 56 14.54 -35.27 -48.08
C THR A 56 14.89 -35.89 -46.69
N LEU A 57 13.90 -35.91 -45.76
CA LEU A 57 13.54 -36.98 -44.77
C LEU A 57 14.50 -37.51 -43.65
N SER A 58 13.89 -37.75 -42.47
CA SER A 58 14.38 -38.57 -41.32
C SER A 58 13.88 -40.03 -41.41
N PRO A 59 14.34 -40.98 -40.55
CA PRO A 59 13.58 -41.34 -39.32
C PRO A 59 14.40 -41.93 -38.11
N ASN A 60 13.73 -42.04 -36.94
CA ASN A 60 13.81 -43.01 -35.79
C ASN A 60 15.15 -43.71 -35.36
N GLU A 61 15.35 -44.21 -34.12
CA GLU A 61 14.41 -44.78 -33.11
C GLU A 61 14.90 -44.66 -31.63
N GLU A 62 14.26 -45.36 -30.69
CA GLU A 62 14.20 -45.14 -29.22
C GLU A 62 15.45 -45.49 -28.36
N ALA A 63 15.63 -44.83 -27.18
CA ALA A 63 15.49 -45.42 -25.82
C ALA A 63 16.34 -44.80 -24.66
N SER A 64 15.66 -44.46 -23.55
CA SER A 64 16.06 -44.53 -22.11
C SER A 64 17.26 -43.76 -21.47
N GLN A 65 16.90 -42.81 -20.57
CA GLN A 65 17.59 -42.40 -19.30
C GLN A 65 19.02 -41.77 -19.33
N PRO A 66 19.48 -41.09 -18.24
CA PRO A 66 18.80 -40.47 -17.10
C PRO A 66 19.13 -38.96 -16.92
N THR A 67 18.66 -38.33 -15.83
CA THR A 67 19.14 -37.04 -15.32
C THR A 67 20.59 -37.11 -14.80
N VAL A 68 21.40 -36.09 -15.07
CA VAL A 68 22.73 -35.86 -14.44
C VAL A 68 22.91 -34.36 -14.18
N GLU A 69 23.60 -34.03 -13.08
CA GLU A 69 23.83 -32.67 -12.59
C GLU A 69 24.79 -31.86 -13.49
N LYS A 70 24.66 -30.52 -13.46
CA LYS A 70 25.67 -29.61 -14.04
C LYS A 70 26.76 -29.38 -12.98
N PRO A 71 28.03 -29.76 -13.22
CA PRO A 71 29.04 -29.82 -12.17
C PRO A 71 29.50 -28.43 -11.70
N THR A 72 29.45 -28.20 -10.38
CA THR A 72 30.12 -27.09 -9.72
C THR A 72 31.63 -27.31 -9.73
N ALA A 73 32.38 -26.49 -10.47
CA ALA A 73 33.84 -26.49 -10.41
C ALA A 73 34.33 -25.73 -9.15
N PRO A 74 35.43 -26.13 -8.49
CA PRO A 74 35.83 -25.55 -7.21
C PRO A 74 36.34 -24.11 -7.31
N ALA A 75 36.20 -23.35 -6.22
CA ALA A 75 36.90 -22.08 -6.04
C ALA A 75 38.44 -22.29 -6.08
N PRO A 76 39.21 -21.33 -6.62
CA PRO A 76 40.66 -21.44 -6.67
C PRO A 76 41.26 -21.37 -5.25
N ILE A 77 42.13 -22.33 -4.92
CA ILE A 77 42.92 -22.29 -3.70
C ILE A 77 43.97 -21.18 -3.84
N VAL A 78 43.86 -20.15 -3.01
CA VAL A 78 44.86 -19.06 -2.94
C VAL A 78 46.03 -19.52 -2.07
N ASP A 79 47.23 -19.52 -2.66
CA ASP A 79 48.49 -19.82 -1.97
C ASP A 79 48.86 -18.67 -1.00
N GLN A 80 48.78 -18.93 0.31
CA GLN A 80 49.14 -17.96 1.35
C GLN A 80 50.67 -17.92 1.56
N SER A 81 51.40 -17.22 0.71
CA SER A 81 52.87 -17.15 0.82
C SER A 81 53.55 -15.81 0.45
N GLN A 82 53.01 -14.68 0.91
CA GLN A 82 53.80 -13.44 1.13
C GLN A 82 53.25 -12.60 2.31
N PRO A 83 54.08 -11.74 2.95
CA PRO A 83 53.80 -11.23 4.29
C PRO A 83 52.85 -10.02 4.28
N THR A 84 52.09 -9.89 5.37
CA THR A 84 51.28 -8.70 5.67
C THR A 84 52.15 -7.44 5.77
N LEU A 85 51.79 -6.41 5.01
CA LEU A 85 52.22 -5.04 5.28
C LEU A 85 51.31 -4.50 6.40
N PRO A 86 51.85 -3.74 7.38
CA PRO A 86 51.05 -3.14 8.42
C PRO A 86 50.20 -1.99 7.87
N ASP A 87 49.06 -1.74 8.50
CA ASP A 87 48.15 -0.65 8.15
C ASP A 87 48.90 0.68 8.06
N ARG A 88 48.71 1.36 6.92
CA ARG A 88 49.33 2.65 6.65
C ARG A 88 48.25 3.60 6.17
N GLU A 89 48.00 4.63 6.98
CA GLU A 89 47.20 5.80 6.58
C GLU A 89 47.74 6.36 5.25
N LEU A 90 47.03 6.05 4.16
CA LEU A 90 47.22 6.69 2.87
C LEU A 90 46.51 8.03 2.90
N ARG A 91 47.13 9.06 2.34
CA ARG A 91 46.59 10.42 2.40
C ARG A 91 45.75 10.68 1.17
N VAL A 92 44.95 11.77 1.20
CA VAL A 92 44.16 12.24 0.04
C VAL A 92 45.01 12.30 -1.25
N SER A 93 46.30 12.63 -1.14
CA SER A 93 47.28 12.65 -2.24
C SER A 93 47.56 11.29 -2.91
N ASP A 94 47.30 10.18 -2.24
CA ASP A 94 47.52 8.83 -2.75
C ASP A 94 46.27 8.31 -3.50
N LEU A 95 45.06 8.64 -3.01
CA LEU A 95 43.80 8.42 -3.74
C LEU A 95 43.78 9.23 -5.05
N ASP A 96 44.23 10.48 -4.97
CA ASP A 96 44.41 11.38 -6.11
C ASP A 96 45.53 10.91 -7.09
N ARG A 97 46.30 9.88 -6.72
CA ARG A 97 47.26 9.16 -7.58
C ARG A 97 46.62 7.92 -8.22
N LEU A 98 45.92 7.09 -7.43
CA LEU A 98 45.17 5.92 -7.91
C LEU A 98 44.15 6.29 -9.00
N ILE A 99 43.39 7.37 -8.80
CA ILE A 99 42.43 7.91 -9.79
C ILE A 99 43.12 8.23 -11.14
N ARG A 100 44.41 8.62 -11.14
CA ARG A 100 45.18 8.90 -12.36
C ARG A 100 45.81 7.64 -12.96
N GLU A 101 46.18 6.67 -12.12
CA GLU A 101 46.75 5.39 -12.54
C GLU A 101 45.67 4.52 -13.23
N GLU A 102 44.43 4.50 -12.72
CA GLU A 102 43.30 3.88 -13.45
C GLU A 102 42.90 4.65 -14.71
N ALA A 103 42.77 5.97 -14.66
CA ALA A 103 42.43 6.77 -15.85
C ALA A 103 43.45 6.62 -17.00
N SER A 104 44.68 6.18 -16.70
CA SER A 104 45.72 5.87 -17.68
C SER A 104 45.63 4.45 -18.27
N SER A 105 44.86 3.52 -17.68
CA SER A 105 44.75 2.13 -18.15
C SER A 105 43.68 1.93 -19.23
N VAL A 106 42.67 2.81 -19.26
CA VAL A 106 41.55 2.79 -20.22
C VAL A 106 41.93 3.41 -21.59
N ALA A 107 43.17 3.88 -21.74
CA ALA A 107 43.61 4.73 -22.88
C ALA A 107 44.54 4.03 -23.90
N GLU A 108 44.77 2.71 -23.81
CA GLU A 108 45.61 1.96 -24.78
C GLU A 108 44.81 1.13 -25.79
N SER A 109 43.90 1.77 -26.53
CA SER A 109 43.51 1.29 -27.87
C SER A 109 43.22 2.43 -28.85
N ASP A 110 43.93 2.39 -29.97
CA ASP A 110 43.77 3.15 -31.23
C ASP A 110 44.27 4.60 -31.39
N VAL A 111 44.70 4.86 -32.64
CA VAL A 111 45.12 6.10 -33.32
C VAL A 111 46.41 6.79 -32.86
N ALA A 112 47.44 6.73 -33.73
CA ALA A 112 48.65 7.55 -33.67
C ALA A 112 48.66 8.63 -34.77
N ALA A 113 48.74 9.92 -34.40
CA ALA A 113 49.14 11.03 -35.28
C ALA A 113 49.70 12.23 -34.48
N GLN A 114 50.58 13.01 -35.12
CA GLN A 114 51.44 14.05 -34.49
C GLN A 114 50.75 15.42 -34.23
N PRO A 115 51.38 16.35 -33.45
CA PRO A 115 50.66 17.32 -32.63
C PRO A 115 50.60 18.77 -33.17
N THR A 116 49.67 19.54 -32.61
CA THR A 116 49.63 21.01 -32.64
C THR A 116 49.34 21.60 -31.24
N THR A 117 49.58 22.90 -31.07
CA THR A 117 49.75 23.54 -29.75
C THR A 117 48.51 24.21 -29.17
N ALA A 118 48.18 23.84 -27.94
CA ALA A 118 47.63 24.70 -26.87
C ALA A 118 46.46 25.65 -27.19
N ALA A 119 45.25 25.17 -26.92
CA ALA A 119 44.16 25.97 -26.35
C ALA A 119 43.44 25.12 -25.29
N THR A 120 42.98 25.72 -24.19
CA THR A 120 42.22 25.02 -23.14
C THR A 120 40.73 25.08 -23.47
N GLU A 121 40.30 24.30 -24.46
CA GLU A 121 38.89 24.21 -24.84
C GLU A 121 38.19 23.12 -24.01
N THR A 122 37.10 23.49 -23.36
CA THR A 122 36.14 22.56 -22.75
C THR A 122 35.64 21.59 -23.82
N PRO A 123 35.39 20.30 -23.51
CA PRO A 123 34.77 19.38 -24.47
C PRO A 123 33.51 19.99 -25.08
N ALA A 124 33.44 20.01 -26.42
CA ALA A 124 32.26 20.47 -27.13
C ALA A 124 31.07 19.58 -26.76
N LYS A 125 29.94 20.21 -26.44
CA LYS A 125 28.70 19.50 -26.10
C LYS A 125 28.10 18.82 -27.32
N ASP A 126 27.25 17.82 -27.07
CA ASP A 126 26.47 17.17 -28.11
C ASP A 126 25.53 18.20 -28.79
N PRO A 127 25.68 18.48 -30.09
CA PRO A 127 24.84 19.43 -30.80
C PRO A 127 23.34 19.05 -30.79
N ASP A 128 23.02 17.75 -30.78
CA ASP A 128 21.63 17.28 -30.74
C ASP A 128 20.99 17.59 -29.37
N GLN A 129 21.78 17.48 -28.29
CA GLN A 129 21.37 17.86 -26.93
C GLN A 129 21.18 19.38 -26.80
N GLU A 130 22.06 20.19 -27.40
CA GLU A 130 21.87 21.65 -27.43
C GLU A 130 20.62 22.04 -28.24
N GLU A 131 20.29 21.33 -29.34
CA GLU A 131 19.04 21.57 -30.08
C GLU A 131 17.79 21.21 -29.23
N LYS A 132 17.82 20.11 -28.47
CA LYS A 132 16.74 19.72 -27.53
C LYS A 132 16.55 20.76 -26.43
N LEU A 133 17.63 21.18 -25.77
CA LEU A 133 17.57 22.19 -24.70
C LEU A 133 17.13 23.57 -25.23
N ALA A 134 17.46 23.92 -26.47
CA ALA A 134 17.03 25.17 -27.11
C ALA A 134 15.54 25.21 -27.49
N LYS A 135 14.81 24.08 -27.46
CA LYS A 135 13.35 24.06 -27.66
C LYS A 135 12.64 24.79 -26.52
N LYS A 136 11.49 25.40 -26.82
CA LYS A 136 10.57 25.90 -25.78
C LYS A 136 9.89 24.74 -25.06
N LYS A 137 9.76 24.86 -23.74
CA LYS A 137 8.95 23.98 -22.88
C LYS A 137 7.96 24.86 -22.15
N ILE A 138 6.67 24.65 -22.38
CA ILE A 138 5.63 25.62 -22.03
C ILE A 138 4.55 24.96 -21.17
N VAL A 139 4.15 25.61 -20.08
CA VAL A 139 2.92 25.28 -19.35
C VAL A 139 1.84 26.29 -19.71
N SER A 140 0.65 25.84 -20.06
CA SER A 140 -0.49 26.67 -20.46
C SER A 140 -1.58 26.68 -19.40
N ILE A 141 -2.07 27.86 -19.02
CA ILE A 141 -3.09 28.07 -17.99
C ILE A 141 -4.26 28.89 -18.53
N ASP A 142 -5.46 28.33 -18.43
CA ASP A 142 -6.74 28.98 -18.79
C ASP A 142 -7.21 29.96 -17.70
N ALA A 143 -6.52 31.11 -17.61
CA ALA A 143 -6.92 32.24 -16.78
C ALA A 143 -7.92 33.19 -17.49
N GLY A 144 -8.56 32.74 -18.57
CA GLY A 144 -9.65 33.46 -19.25
C GLY A 144 -11.01 33.00 -18.73
N ARG A 145 -11.25 31.68 -18.68
CA ARG A 145 -12.50 31.13 -18.12
C ARG A 145 -12.56 31.32 -16.61
N LYS A 146 -11.46 31.02 -15.92
CA LYS A 146 -11.31 31.06 -14.45
C LYS A 146 -10.39 32.19 -14.02
N TYR A 147 -10.62 32.79 -12.85
CA TYR A 147 -9.66 33.73 -12.27
C TYR A 147 -8.55 33.00 -11.51
N PHE A 148 -7.31 33.43 -11.75
CA PHE A 148 -6.14 33.06 -10.97
C PHE A 148 -5.55 34.32 -10.32
N SER A 149 -5.15 34.23 -9.05
CA SER A 149 -4.48 35.35 -8.37
C SER A 149 -3.04 35.54 -8.89
N PRO A 150 -2.45 36.74 -8.73
CA PRO A 150 -1.03 36.94 -9.04
C PRO A 150 -0.12 35.96 -8.30
N ASP A 151 -0.46 35.60 -7.06
CA ASP A 151 0.35 34.70 -6.24
C ASP A 151 0.25 33.25 -6.74
N GLN A 152 -0.93 32.78 -7.17
CA GLN A 152 -1.08 31.47 -7.83
C GLN A 152 -0.30 31.41 -9.15
N ILE A 153 -0.29 32.50 -9.92
CA ILE A 153 0.50 32.60 -11.16
C ILE A 153 2.01 32.59 -10.84
N LYS A 154 2.44 33.21 -9.74
CA LYS A 154 3.83 33.15 -9.26
C LYS A 154 4.24 31.75 -8.78
N GLU A 155 3.38 31.02 -8.06
CA GLU A 155 3.63 29.62 -7.71
C GLU A 155 3.82 28.74 -8.96
N ILE A 156 3.01 28.95 -10.00
CA ILE A 156 3.14 28.24 -11.29
C ILE A 156 4.45 28.63 -12.02
N ILE A 157 4.86 29.90 -11.96
CA ILE A 157 6.15 30.37 -12.49
C ILE A 157 7.33 29.75 -11.73
N ASP A 158 7.22 29.61 -10.41
CA ASP A 158 8.25 29.00 -9.57
C ASP A 158 8.43 27.52 -9.88
N GLU A 159 7.34 26.76 -9.95
CA GLU A 159 7.41 25.35 -10.34
C GLU A 159 7.89 25.17 -11.79
N ALA A 160 7.45 26.03 -12.71
CA ALA A 160 7.94 26.05 -14.09
C ALA A 160 9.46 26.32 -14.15
N SER A 161 9.96 27.28 -13.38
CA SER A 161 11.39 27.59 -13.28
C SER A 161 12.20 26.44 -12.68
N LYS A 162 11.65 25.72 -11.70
CA LYS A 162 12.29 24.57 -11.04
C LYS A 162 12.33 23.32 -11.92
N THR A 163 11.24 23.04 -12.62
CA THR A 163 11.12 21.89 -13.52
C THR A 163 11.77 22.08 -14.89
N GLY A 164 12.27 23.28 -15.19
CA GLY A 164 13.06 23.56 -16.41
C GLY A 164 12.23 24.00 -17.63
N TYR A 165 11.02 24.50 -17.40
CA TYR A 165 10.21 25.16 -18.42
C TYR A 165 10.83 26.50 -18.83
N THR A 166 10.57 26.93 -20.06
CA THR A 166 11.05 28.21 -20.59
C THR A 166 9.97 29.29 -20.61
N ASP A 167 8.68 28.92 -20.61
CA ASP A 167 7.58 29.85 -20.80
C ASP A 167 6.31 29.43 -20.03
N LEU A 168 5.56 30.41 -19.56
CA LEU A 168 4.15 30.31 -19.17
C LEU A 168 3.27 30.86 -20.30
N HIS A 169 2.40 30.04 -20.87
CA HIS A 169 1.32 30.48 -21.75
C HIS A 169 0.09 30.82 -20.90
N LEU A 170 -0.28 32.09 -20.85
CA LEU A 170 -1.33 32.60 -19.96
C LEU A 170 -2.49 33.11 -20.81
N LEU A 171 -3.55 32.31 -20.93
CA LEU A 171 -4.77 32.77 -21.59
C LEU A 171 -5.46 33.76 -20.66
N VAL A 172 -5.68 34.99 -21.11
CA VAL A 172 -6.41 36.02 -20.34
C VAL A 172 -7.66 36.52 -21.04
N GLY A 173 -7.78 36.30 -22.36
CA GLY A 173 -9.04 36.30 -23.09
C GLY A 173 -9.29 34.91 -23.66
N ASN A 174 -10.25 34.18 -23.08
CA ASN A 174 -10.68 32.84 -23.50
C ASN A 174 -12.03 32.53 -22.84
N ASP A 175 -13.11 32.57 -23.62
CA ASP A 175 -14.51 32.83 -23.24
C ASP A 175 -14.67 34.14 -22.42
N GLY A 176 -14.14 34.16 -21.18
CA GLY A 176 -13.99 35.33 -20.33
C GLY A 176 -12.76 36.19 -20.70
N LEU A 177 -12.79 37.48 -20.35
CA LEU A 177 -11.65 38.40 -20.48
C LEU A 177 -11.25 38.95 -19.10
N ARG A 178 -10.14 38.43 -18.57
CA ARG A 178 -9.68 38.61 -17.19
C ARG A 178 -8.37 39.40 -17.08
N PHE A 179 -8.11 40.31 -18.01
CA PHE A 179 -7.00 41.25 -17.91
C PHE A 179 -7.42 42.66 -18.36
N VAL A 180 -7.23 43.66 -17.51
CA VAL A 180 -7.68 45.04 -17.72
C VAL A 180 -6.48 46.00 -17.60
N LEU A 181 -6.30 46.84 -18.64
CA LEU A 181 -5.28 47.90 -18.69
C LEU A 181 -5.75 49.16 -17.95
N ASP A 182 -4.81 50.02 -17.55
CA ASP A 182 -5.16 51.31 -16.90
C ASP A 182 -5.91 52.24 -17.88
N ASP A 183 -5.56 52.15 -19.17
CA ASP A 183 -6.30 52.77 -20.27
C ASP A 183 -6.89 51.69 -21.20
N MET A 184 -8.18 51.40 -21.05
CA MET A 184 -8.97 50.58 -21.97
C MET A 184 -9.64 51.37 -23.09
N SER A 185 -9.34 52.67 -23.29
CA SER A 185 -10.03 53.46 -24.32
C SER A 185 -9.77 52.93 -25.73
N LEU A 186 -10.79 52.95 -26.60
CA LEU A 186 -10.71 52.41 -27.96
C LEU A 186 -11.25 53.41 -28.97
N LYS A 187 -10.52 53.61 -30.06
CA LYS A 187 -11.01 54.33 -31.23
C LYS A 187 -11.27 53.33 -32.37
N VAL A 188 -12.52 53.29 -32.83
CA VAL A 188 -13.01 52.33 -33.83
C VAL A 188 -13.72 53.12 -34.92
N GLY A 189 -13.02 53.33 -36.04
CA GLY A 189 -13.43 54.31 -37.05
C GLY A 189 -13.52 55.72 -36.46
N ASP A 190 -14.68 56.36 -36.58
CA ASP A 190 -14.96 57.67 -35.98
C ASP A 190 -15.44 57.57 -34.50
N THR A 191 -15.86 56.39 -34.04
CA THR A 191 -16.34 56.18 -32.67
C THR A 191 -15.16 56.12 -31.69
N SER A 192 -15.31 56.75 -30.52
CA SER A 192 -14.33 56.67 -29.43
C SER A 192 -15.02 56.24 -28.13
N TYR A 193 -14.60 55.10 -27.59
CA TYR A 193 -15.06 54.54 -26.33
C TYR A 193 -14.08 54.95 -25.21
N SER A 194 -14.60 55.43 -24.07
CA SER A 194 -13.77 55.81 -22.93
C SER A 194 -13.23 54.58 -22.18
N SER A 195 -12.08 54.72 -21.50
CA SER A 195 -11.47 53.64 -20.71
C SER A 195 -12.49 52.99 -19.77
N GLN A 196 -13.16 53.79 -18.93
CA GLN A 196 -14.17 53.31 -17.99
C GLN A 196 -15.30 52.52 -18.69
N ALA A 197 -15.84 53.01 -19.82
CA ALA A 197 -16.93 52.33 -20.49
C ALA A 197 -16.51 50.96 -21.05
N VAL A 198 -15.27 50.84 -21.56
CA VAL A 198 -14.73 49.55 -22.03
C VAL A 198 -14.44 48.63 -20.85
N THR A 199 -13.86 49.12 -19.76
CA THR A 199 -13.64 48.35 -18.52
C THR A 199 -14.94 47.82 -17.92
N ASP A 200 -15.94 48.70 -17.72
CA ASP A 200 -17.26 48.32 -17.19
C ASP A 200 -17.93 47.25 -18.07
N ALA A 201 -17.81 47.39 -19.40
CA ALA A 201 -18.37 46.46 -20.37
C ALA A 201 -17.64 45.09 -20.36
N VAL A 202 -16.30 45.09 -20.29
CA VAL A 202 -15.46 43.88 -20.21
C VAL A 202 -15.69 43.13 -18.90
N GLU A 203 -15.65 43.81 -17.76
CA GLU A 203 -15.95 43.18 -16.46
C GLU A 203 -17.35 42.56 -16.45
N LYS A 204 -18.35 43.29 -16.95
CA LYS A 204 -19.73 42.80 -17.03
C LYS A 204 -19.87 41.62 -17.98
N GLY A 205 -19.13 41.59 -19.09
CA GLY A 205 -19.06 40.45 -20.01
C GLY A 205 -18.46 39.22 -19.35
N THR A 206 -17.32 39.38 -18.68
CA THR A 206 -16.64 38.31 -17.94
C THR A 206 -17.49 37.75 -16.81
N LYS A 207 -18.23 38.59 -16.08
CA LYS A 207 -19.18 38.17 -15.04
C LYS A 207 -20.44 37.51 -15.62
N ALA A 208 -20.88 37.92 -16.81
CA ALA A 208 -21.99 37.28 -17.52
C ALA A 208 -21.64 35.88 -18.05
N TYR A 209 -20.36 35.64 -18.37
CA TYR A 209 -19.84 34.30 -18.62
C TYR A 209 -19.68 33.52 -17.31
N TYR A 210 -18.85 34.00 -16.39
CA TYR A 210 -18.66 33.41 -15.06
C TYR A 210 -18.16 34.44 -14.03
N ASP A 211 -19.05 34.85 -13.12
CA ASP A 211 -18.74 35.66 -11.93
C ASP A 211 -17.99 34.79 -10.90
N ASP A 212 -16.67 34.65 -11.11
CA ASP A 212 -15.78 33.85 -10.28
C ASP A 212 -15.60 34.51 -8.89
N PRO A 213 -15.97 33.83 -7.78
CA PRO A 213 -15.90 34.41 -6.45
C PRO A 213 -14.46 34.70 -5.97
N ASN A 214 -13.44 34.18 -6.66
CA ASN A 214 -12.04 34.42 -6.34
C ASN A 214 -11.50 35.73 -6.94
N GLY A 215 -12.17 36.29 -7.96
CA GLY A 215 -11.80 37.55 -8.60
C GLY A 215 -12.34 37.72 -10.02
N THR A 216 -12.36 38.96 -10.52
CA THR A 216 -12.85 39.23 -11.88
C THR A 216 -11.72 39.18 -12.90
N ALA A 217 -10.72 40.04 -12.76
CA ALA A 217 -9.64 40.26 -13.72
C ALA A 217 -8.35 40.71 -13.02
N LEU A 218 -7.21 40.42 -13.65
CA LEU A 218 -5.92 41.02 -13.31
C LEU A 218 -5.87 42.48 -13.79
N THR A 219 -5.27 43.34 -12.99
CA THR A 219 -4.93 44.73 -13.37
C THR A 219 -3.59 44.81 -14.10
N GLN A 220 -3.36 45.91 -14.80
CA GLN A 220 -2.09 46.20 -15.47
C GLN A 220 -0.89 46.08 -14.51
N ALA A 221 -0.97 46.68 -13.32
CA ALA A 221 0.10 46.62 -12.32
C ALA A 221 0.41 45.20 -11.83
N GLN A 222 -0.62 44.34 -11.69
CA GLN A 222 -0.42 42.92 -11.37
C GLN A 222 0.22 42.15 -12.52
N MET A 223 -0.14 42.45 -13.78
CA MET A 223 0.49 41.82 -14.94
C MET A 223 1.94 42.28 -15.14
N ASP A 224 2.25 43.57 -14.93
CA ASP A 224 3.61 44.09 -14.95
C ASP A 224 4.50 43.44 -13.86
N ASP A 225 3.95 43.18 -12.67
CA ASP A 225 4.60 42.42 -11.57
C ASP A 225 4.78 40.93 -11.91
N ILE A 226 3.77 40.26 -12.46
CA ILE A 226 3.88 38.86 -12.96
C ILE A 226 4.98 38.75 -14.03
N LEU A 227 5.01 39.68 -14.99
CA LEU A 227 6.00 39.71 -16.07
C LEU A 227 7.42 39.97 -15.53
N ALA A 228 7.56 40.83 -14.52
CA ALA A 228 8.82 41.05 -13.83
C ALA A 228 9.28 39.80 -13.04
N TYR A 229 8.35 39.12 -12.37
CA TYR A 229 8.64 37.91 -11.60
C TYR A 229 9.08 36.75 -12.51
N ALA A 230 8.30 36.46 -13.57
CA ALA A 230 8.64 35.48 -14.59
C ALA A 230 10.04 35.72 -15.16
N LYS A 231 10.34 36.96 -15.55
CA LYS A 231 11.65 37.36 -16.05
C LYS A 231 12.77 37.17 -15.01
N SER A 232 12.52 37.41 -13.73
CA SER A 232 13.50 37.16 -12.66
C SER A 232 13.83 35.67 -12.50
N LYS A 233 12.85 34.80 -12.79
CA LYS A 233 12.94 33.33 -12.81
C LYS A 233 13.37 32.77 -14.17
N LYS A 234 13.69 33.64 -15.14
CA LYS A 234 14.03 33.31 -16.56
C LYS A 234 12.90 32.64 -17.35
N VAL A 235 11.66 32.69 -16.85
CA VAL A 235 10.46 32.18 -17.53
C VAL A 235 9.86 33.30 -18.39
N GLY A 236 9.60 33.00 -19.67
CA GLY A 236 8.85 33.89 -20.57
C GLY A 236 7.35 33.86 -20.29
N VAL A 237 6.60 34.84 -20.78
CA VAL A 237 5.13 34.82 -20.75
C VAL A 237 4.59 34.98 -22.17
N ILE A 238 3.63 34.15 -22.54
CA ILE A 238 2.93 34.20 -23.83
C ILE A 238 1.44 34.45 -23.55
N PRO A 239 0.93 35.68 -23.74
CA PRO A 239 -0.48 36.00 -23.52
C PRO A 239 -1.37 35.49 -24.66
N THR A 240 -2.62 35.13 -24.32
CA THR A 240 -3.69 34.88 -25.31
C THR A 240 -4.86 35.83 -25.12
N ILE A 241 -5.29 36.44 -26.24
CA ILE A 241 -6.60 37.09 -26.38
C ILE A 241 -7.29 36.39 -27.55
N ASN A 242 -8.18 35.45 -27.24
CA ASN A 242 -8.86 34.61 -28.23
C ASN A 242 -9.91 35.40 -29.03
N SER A 243 -9.94 35.15 -30.35
CA SER A 243 -10.97 35.53 -31.31
C SER A 243 -10.72 34.74 -32.61
N PRO A 244 -11.66 34.63 -33.57
CA PRO A 244 -13.05 35.08 -33.54
C PRO A 244 -13.98 34.16 -32.70
N GLY A 245 -13.52 32.97 -32.31
CA GLY A 245 -14.18 32.12 -31.32
C GLY A 245 -13.85 32.53 -29.88
N HIS A 246 -14.40 31.80 -28.90
CA HIS A 246 -14.03 31.88 -27.48
C HIS A 246 -13.86 33.30 -26.91
N MET A 247 -14.84 34.18 -27.19
CA MET A 247 -14.79 35.61 -26.86
C MET A 247 -16.12 36.17 -26.28
N ASP A 248 -16.89 35.35 -25.57
CA ASP A 248 -18.20 35.65 -24.96
C ASP A 248 -18.23 36.98 -24.19
N ALA A 249 -17.19 37.24 -23.38
CA ALA A 249 -17.08 38.48 -22.61
C ALA A 249 -16.89 39.71 -23.50
N ILE A 250 -16.12 39.58 -24.60
CA ILE A 250 -15.86 40.65 -25.56
C ILE A 250 -17.13 40.93 -26.38
N LEU A 251 -17.86 39.88 -26.77
CA LEU A 251 -19.15 39.99 -27.47
C LEU A 251 -20.22 40.66 -26.60
N THR A 252 -20.31 40.25 -25.32
CA THR A 252 -21.20 40.89 -24.34
C THR A 252 -20.79 42.35 -24.12
N ALA A 253 -19.49 42.65 -24.03
CA ALA A 253 -18.97 44.01 -23.91
C ALA A 253 -19.34 44.88 -25.13
N MET A 254 -19.24 44.32 -26.35
CA MET A 254 -19.68 44.98 -27.58
C MET A 254 -21.18 45.31 -27.54
N GLU A 255 -22.04 44.40 -27.09
CA GLU A 255 -23.47 44.67 -26.90
C GLU A 255 -23.70 45.78 -25.84
N GLN A 256 -22.93 45.84 -24.75
CA GLN A 256 -23.02 46.93 -23.75
C GLN A 256 -22.58 48.30 -24.31
N LEU A 257 -21.59 48.30 -25.22
CA LEU A 257 -21.05 49.49 -25.86
C LEU A 257 -21.88 49.96 -27.08
N GLY A 258 -23.02 49.31 -27.35
CA GLY A 258 -23.94 49.69 -28.43
C GLY A 258 -23.52 49.22 -29.83
N ILE A 259 -22.66 48.21 -29.93
CA ILE A 259 -22.43 47.49 -31.18
C ILE A 259 -23.55 46.44 -31.31
N GLU A 260 -24.42 46.65 -32.29
CA GLU A 260 -25.58 45.78 -32.55
C GLU A 260 -25.15 44.44 -33.17
N ASN A 261 -25.72 43.34 -32.68
CA ASN A 261 -25.59 41.98 -33.21
C ASN A 261 -24.13 41.51 -33.48
N PRO A 262 -23.20 41.60 -32.51
CA PRO A 262 -21.80 41.22 -32.75
C PRO A 262 -21.60 39.70 -32.87
N HIS A 263 -22.56 38.89 -32.42
CA HIS A 263 -22.47 37.43 -32.39
C HIS A 263 -22.88 36.77 -33.71
N PHE A 264 -22.13 35.75 -34.13
CA PHE A 264 -22.48 34.88 -35.25
C PHE A 264 -23.80 34.14 -35.02
N ASN A 265 -24.62 33.99 -36.07
CA ASN A 265 -25.93 33.34 -35.99
C ASN A 265 -26.14 32.29 -37.09
N TYR A 266 -26.09 31.02 -36.73
CA TYR A 266 -26.26 29.91 -37.67
C TYR A 266 -27.74 29.76 -38.08
N PHE A 267 -27.99 29.90 -39.39
CA PHE A 267 -29.33 29.87 -40.02
C PHE A 267 -30.39 30.76 -39.34
N GLY A 268 -29.98 31.87 -38.72
CA GLY A 268 -30.90 32.78 -38.01
C GLY A 268 -31.57 32.18 -36.77
N THR A 269 -31.27 30.92 -36.41
CA THR A 269 -31.96 30.15 -35.37
C THR A 269 -31.07 29.77 -34.19
N LYS A 270 -29.75 29.93 -34.31
CA LYS A 270 -28.77 29.69 -33.24
C LYS A 270 -27.71 30.81 -33.21
N LYS A 271 -27.91 31.82 -32.37
CA LYS A 271 -26.87 32.77 -31.95
C LYS A 271 -25.79 32.01 -31.16
N SER A 272 -24.53 32.12 -31.57
CA SER A 272 -23.37 31.69 -30.77
C SER A 272 -23.21 32.64 -29.58
N ALA A 273 -22.94 32.12 -28.38
CA ALA A 273 -22.46 32.93 -27.26
C ALA A 273 -21.00 33.37 -27.48
N ARG A 274 -20.20 32.46 -28.08
CA ARG A 274 -18.74 32.49 -28.13
C ARG A 274 -18.12 33.26 -29.28
N THR A 275 -18.81 33.39 -30.42
CA THR A 275 -18.17 33.70 -31.71
C THR A 275 -18.67 35.00 -32.35
N VAL A 276 -17.75 35.84 -32.83
CA VAL A 276 -18.07 37.09 -33.56
C VAL A 276 -18.56 36.81 -34.98
N ASP A 277 -19.53 37.59 -35.45
CA ASP A 277 -19.99 37.52 -36.84
C ASP A 277 -18.96 38.16 -37.79
N LEU A 278 -18.43 37.37 -38.71
CA LEU A 278 -17.47 37.80 -39.74
C LEU A 278 -18.08 38.73 -40.81
N ASP A 279 -19.39 38.92 -40.85
CA ASP A 279 -20.06 39.98 -41.63
C ASP A 279 -20.29 41.28 -40.85
N ASN A 280 -20.12 41.29 -39.51
CA ASN A 280 -20.30 42.49 -38.70
C ASN A 280 -19.00 43.31 -38.60
N GLN A 281 -18.72 44.12 -39.63
CA GLN A 281 -17.52 44.96 -39.72
C GLN A 281 -17.27 45.81 -38.45
N LYS A 282 -18.32 46.34 -37.78
CA LYS A 282 -18.15 47.11 -36.54
C LYS A 282 -17.59 46.26 -35.40
N ALA A 283 -18.06 45.02 -35.27
CA ALA A 283 -17.58 44.08 -34.28
C ALA A 283 -16.14 43.60 -34.58
N LEU A 284 -15.82 43.38 -35.86
CA LEU A 284 -14.46 43.05 -36.29
C LEU A 284 -13.48 44.20 -36.05
N ASP A 285 -13.85 45.44 -36.39
CA ASP A 285 -13.01 46.63 -36.18
C ASP A 285 -12.78 46.90 -34.69
N PHE A 286 -13.80 46.69 -33.85
CA PHE A 286 -13.67 46.77 -32.39
C PHE A 286 -12.71 45.70 -31.85
N THR A 287 -12.88 44.45 -32.28
CA THR A 287 -12.05 43.32 -31.80
C THR A 287 -10.60 43.49 -32.24
N LYS A 288 -10.36 43.91 -33.49
CA LYS A 288 -9.02 44.25 -34.01
C LYS A 288 -8.38 45.39 -33.23
N ALA A 289 -9.14 46.44 -32.88
CA ALA A 289 -8.63 47.55 -32.06
C ALA A 289 -8.30 47.12 -30.61
N LEU A 290 -9.08 46.20 -30.03
CA LEU A 290 -8.81 45.63 -28.72
C LEU A 290 -7.55 44.76 -28.72
N VAL A 291 -7.36 43.90 -29.73
CA VAL A 291 -6.12 43.11 -29.91
C VAL A 291 -4.92 44.03 -30.16
N ASP A 292 -5.06 45.10 -30.97
CA ASP A 292 -4.01 46.09 -31.19
C ASP A 292 -3.57 46.79 -29.89
N LYS A 293 -4.52 47.06 -28.99
CA LYS A 293 -4.25 47.64 -27.67
C LYS A 293 -3.53 46.67 -26.72
N TYR A 294 -3.93 45.39 -26.65
CA TYR A 294 -3.20 44.41 -25.84
C TYR A 294 -1.81 44.09 -26.41
N ALA A 295 -1.68 43.93 -27.74
CA ALA A 295 -0.40 43.70 -28.39
C ALA A 295 0.56 44.90 -28.19
N ALA A 296 0.05 46.14 -28.18
CA ALA A 296 0.83 47.33 -27.82
C ALA A 296 1.34 47.29 -26.36
N TYR A 297 0.56 46.77 -25.40
CA TYR A 297 0.97 46.64 -24.00
C TYR A 297 2.03 45.54 -23.79
N PHE A 298 1.90 44.40 -24.48
CA PHE A 298 2.84 43.28 -24.36
C PHE A 298 4.11 43.43 -25.24
N SER A 299 4.12 44.39 -26.17
CA SER A 299 5.28 44.73 -27.00
C SER A 299 6.54 44.98 -26.15
N GLY A 300 7.59 44.19 -26.38
CA GLY A 300 8.85 44.27 -25.62
C GLY A 300 8.80 43.69 -24.20
N LYS A 301 7.66 43.12 -23.77
CA LYS A 301 7.51 42.32 -22.55
C LYS A 301 7.39 40.82 -22.84
N ALA A 302 6.85 40.46 -24.01
CA ALA A 302 6.72 39.10 -24.50
C ALA A 302 7.12 39.00 -25.99
N ASP A 303 7.62 37.83 -26.42
CA ASP A 303 8.06 37.58 -27.79
C ASP A 303 6.95 37.06 -28.73
N ILE A 304 5.95 36.39 -28.15
CA ILE A 304 4.85 35.71 -28.85
C ILE A 304 3.53 36.24 -28.28
N PHE A 305 2.52 36.43 -29.14
CA PHE A 305 1.16 36.74 -28.75
C PHE A 305 0.22 35.74 -29.42
N ASN A 306 -0.58 35.01 -28.65
CA ASN A 306 -1.54 34.07 -29.20
C ASN A 306 -2.88 34.79 -29.48
N ILE A 307 -3.35 34.68 -30.72
CA ILE A 307 -4.62 35.27 -31.18
C ILE A 307 -5.78 34.25 -31.18
N GLY A 308 -5.53 33.00 -30.78
CA GLY A 308 -6.52 31.93 -30.69
C GLY A 308 -6.82 31.30 -32.04
N LEU A 309 -7.89 31.76 -32.70
CA LEU A 309 -8.44 31.23 -33.96
C LEU A 309 -9.07 29.81 -33.90
N ASP A 310 -9.28 29.24 -32.72
CA ASP A 310 -9.87 27.92 -32.49
C ASP A 310 -11.41 27.86 -32.49
N GLU A 311 -11.93 26.67 -32.81
CA GLU A 311 -13.30 26.20 -32.58
C GLU A 311 -14.45 27.17 -32.94
N TYR A 312 -14.34 27.87 -34.08
CA TYR A 312 -15.34 28.84 -34.56
C TYR A 312 -16.78 28.31 -34.43
N ALA A 313 -17.64 29.05 -33.72
CA ALA A 313 -19.06 28.77 -33.53
C ALA A 313 -19.42 27.37 -33.00
N ASN A 314 -18.50 26.68 -32.32
CA ASN A 314 -18.68 25.31 -31.80
C ASN A 314 -20.03 25.07 -31.10
N ASP A 315 -20.49 26.03 -30.30
CA ASP A 315 -21.76 26.02 -29.56
C ASP A 315 -23.01 26.11 -30.45
N ALA A 316 -22.96 26.90 -31.53
CA ALA A 316 -24.06 27.05 -32.48
C ALA A 316 -24.06 25.93 -33.53
N THR A 317 -22.90 25.50 -34.01
CA THR A 317 -22.77 24.57 -35.14
C THR A 317 -22.55 23.11 -34.72
N ASP A 318 -22.57 22.79 -33.43
CA ASP A 318 -22.31 21.43 -32.91
C ASP A 318 -20.90 20.97 -33.31
N ALA A 319 -19.89 21.79 -32.99
CA ALA A 319 -18.49 21.73 -33.44
C ALA A 319 -18.21 21.86 -34.96
N HIS A 320 -19.20 21.83 -35.86
CA HIS A 320 -18.99 21.84 -37.32
C HIS A 320 -18.68 23.21 -37.97
N GLY A 321 -18.16 24.20 -37.23
CA GLY A 321 -18.14 25.60 -37.69
C GLY A 321 -17.24 25.89 -38.88
N TRP A 322 -16.08 25.24 -38.97
CA TRP A 322 -15.19 25.36 -40.13
C TRP A 322 -15.82 24.82 -41.41
N GLN A 323 -16.60 23.73 -41.33
CA GLN A 323 -17.39 23.23 -42.45
C GLN A 323 -18.49 24.23 -42.85
N VAL A 324 -19.16 24.84 -41.88
CA VAL A 324 -20.18 25.89 -42.13
C VAL A 324 -19.59 27.11 -42.85
N LEU A 325 -18.38 27.54 -42.49
CA LEU A 325 -17.70 28.66 -43.16
C LEU A 325 -17.24 28.34 -44.60
N GLN A 326 -16.95 27.06 -44.89
CA GLN A 326 -16.59 26.57 -46.23
C GLN A 326 -17.81 26.22 -47.10
N ALA A 327 -18.94 25.86 -46.48
CA ALA A 327 -20.09 25.26 -47.14
C ALA A 327 -20.67 26.07 -48.32
N SER A 328 -20.65 27.41 -48.27
CA SER A 328 -21.22 28.25 -49.34
C SER A 328 -20.56 28.12 -50.71
N LYS A 329 -19.33 27.56 -50.80
CA LYS A 329 -18.65 27.23 -52.07
C LYS A 329 -19.21 25.96 -52.74
N HIS A 330 -19.71 25.01 -51.94
CA HIS A 330 -20.21 23.71 -52.41
C HIS A 330 -21.74 23.68 -52.48
N TRP A 331 -22.41 24.44 -51.61
CA TRP A 331 -23.87 24.57 -51.52
C TRP A 331 -24.29 26.06 -51.59
N PRO A 332 -24.03 26.75 -52.73
CA PRO A 332 -24.36 28.16 -52.89
C PRO A 332 -25.88 28.38 -52.88
N GLY A 333 -26.34 29.40 -52.16
CA GLY A 333 -27.76 29.75 -52.03
C GLY A 333 -28.53 29.01 -50.93
N GLU A 334 -27.97 27.96 -50.32
CA GLU A 334 -28.62 27.21 -49.23
C GLU A 334 -28.59 27.93 -47.86
N GLY A 335 -28.10 29.18 -47.80
CA GLY A 335 -28.09 30.02 -46.59
C GLY A 335 -26.84 29.92 -45.70
N TYR A 336 -25.81 29.17 -46.12
CA TYR A 336 -24.49 29.18 -45.48
C TYR A 336 -23.78 30.54 -45.65
N PRO A 337 -22.89 30.95 -44.72
CA PRO A 337 -22.17 32.23 -44.80
C PRO A 337 -21.40 32.41 -46.12
N GLU A 338 -21.80 33.38 -46.95
CA GLU A 338 -21.12 33.68 -48.21
C GLU A 338 -19.67 34.10 -47.95
N LYS A 339 -18.71 33.39 -48.54
CA LYS A 339 -17.27 33.63 -48.35
C LYS A 339 -16.80 33.56 -46.89
N GLY A 340 -17.54 32.88 -46.00
CA GLY A 340 -17.24 32.83 -44.57
C GLY A 340 -15.79 32.47 -44.24
N TYR A 341 -15.25 31.43 -44.89
CA TYR A 341 -13.88 31.00 -44.67
C TYR A 341 -12.83 31.90 -45.34
N GLU A 342 -13.14 32.59 -46.44
CA GLU A 342 -12.26 33.65 -47.00
C GLU A 342 -12.15 34.84 -46.04
N LYS A 343 -13.28 35.26 -45.44
CA LYS A 343 -13.34 36.32 -44.42
C LYS A 343 -12.55 35.94 -43.17
N PHE A 344 -12.61 34.67 -42.75
CA PHE A 344 -11.82 34.15 -41.65
C PHE A 344 -10.31 34.22 -41.94
N ILE A 345 -9.85 33.78 -43.12
CA ILE A 345 -8.44 33.91 -43.53
C ILE A 345 -7.99 35.37 -43.50
N GLN A 346 -8.80 36.30 -44.02
CA GLN A 346 -8.49 37.74 -43.95
C GLN A 346 -8.44 38.25 -42.50
N TYR A 347 -9.38 37.84 -41.64
CA TYR A 347 -9.40 38.22 -40.23
C TYR A 347 -8.15 37.72 -39.47
N ALA A 348 -7.78 36.46 -39.66
CA ALA A 348 -6.56 35.87 -39.10
C ALA A 348 -5.29 36.61 -39.54
N ASN A 349 -5.21 36.94 -40.83
CA ASN A 349 -4.08 37.69 -41.40
C ASN A 349 -4.02 39.15 -40.90
N ASP A 350 -5.17 39.80 -40.71
CA ASP A 350 -5.24 41.14 -40.13
C ASP A 350 -4.73 41.15 -38.68
N LEU A 351 -5.12 40.15 -37.86
CA LEU A 351 -4.61 40.00 -36.50
C LEU A 351 -3.10 39.68 -36.48
N ALA A 352 -2.63 38.81 -37.38
CA ALA A 352 -1.20 38.54 -37.53
C ALA A 352 -0.39 39.80 -37.91
N ALA A 353 -0.93 40.65 -38.78
CA ALA A 353 -0.33 41.93 -39.13
C ALA A 353 -0.32 42.91 -37.94
N ILE A 354 -1.38 42.94 -37.12
CA ILE A 354 -1.45 43.73 -35.87
C ILE A 354 -0.39 43.28 -34.86
N VAL A 355 -0.22 41.97 -34.64
CA VAL A 355 0.83 41.47 -33.72
C VAL A 355 2.24 41.80 -34.23
N LYS A 356 2.49 41.63 -35.54
CA LYS A 356 3.81 41.93 -36.14
C LYS A 356 4.15 43.42 -36.21
N LYS A 357 3.16 44.30 -36.29
CA LYS A 357 3.32 45.76 -36.12
C LYS A 357 4.02 46.07 -34.80
N HIS A 358 3.65 45.35 -33.72
CA HIS A 358 4.23 45.47 -32.37
C HIS A 358 5.47 44.59 -32.11
N LYS A 359 6.08 44.03 -33.17
CA LYS A 359 7.33 43.24 -33.14
C LYS A 359 7.25 41.89 -32.40
N MET A 360 6.06 41.46 -32.05
CA MET A 360 5.80 40.13 -31.52
C MET A 360 5.53 39.13 -32.66
N LYS A 361 5.69 37.83 -32.39
CA LYS A 361 5.27 36.76 -33.32
C LYS A 361 3.81 36.38 -33.02
N PRO A 362 2.91 36.34 -34.02
CA PRO A 362 1.58 35.79 -33.83
C PRO A 362 1.65 34.28 -33.64
N MET A 363 0.80 33.75 -32.76
CA MET A 363 0.54 32.33 -32.60
C MET A 363 -0.97 32.08 -32.69
N ALA A 364 -1.38 30.91 -33.17
CA ALA A 364 -2.78 30.50 -33.24
C ALA A 364 -2.90 28.97 -33.19
N PHE A 365 -4.07 28.47 -32.83
CA PHE A 365 -4.40 27.05 -32.82
C PHE A 365 -4.65 26.51 -34.24
N ASN A 366 -4.42 25.21 -34.45
CA ASN A 366 -4.30 24.63 -35.80
C ASN A 366 -5.61 24.28 -36.51
N ASP A 367 -6.73 24.18 -35.81
CA ASP A 367 -7.94 23.53 -36.31
C ASP A 367 -8.58 24.31 -37.46
N GLY A 368 -8.73 25.63 -37.33
CA GLY A 368 -9.19 26.49 -38.41
C GLY A 368 -8.17 26.72 -39.53
N ILE A 369 -6.89 26.43 -39.31
CA ILE A 369 -5.81 26.77 -40.25
C ILE A 369 -5.71 25.72 -41.36
N TYR A 370 -6.13 26.11 -42.57
CA TYR A 370 -6.28 25.24 -43.74
C TYR A 370 -7.18 24.01 -43.50
N TYR A 371 -8.26 24.17 -42.73
CA TYR A 371 -9.28 23.13 -42.48
C TYR A 371 -9.73 22.41 -43.78
N ASN A 372 -10.03 21.10 -43.68
CA ASN A 372 -10.16 20.13 -44.79
C ASN A 372 -8.87 19.94 -45.64
N GLY A 373 -7.74 20.53 -45.25
CA GLY A 373 -6.56 20.67 -46.10
C GLY A 373 -6.74 21.65 -47.27
N ASP A 374 -7.85 22.41 -47.34
CA ASP A 374 -8.19 23.21 -48.51
C ASP A 374 -7.46 24.57 -48.53
N THR A 375 -6.43 24.64 -49.39
CA THR A 375 -5.65 25.85 -49.68
C THR A 375 -6.29 26.77 -50.73
N SER A 376 -7.41 26.37 -51.36
CA SER A 376 -8.03 27.09 -52.47
C SER A 376 -9.00 28.22 -52.07
N TYR A 377 -9.09 28.54 -50.78
CA TYR A 377 -9.79 29.73 -50.26
C TYR A 377 -8.88 30.95 -50.02
N GLY A 378 -7.55 30.74 -49.97
CA GLY A 378 -6.58 31.78 -49.64
C GLY A 378 -5.40 31.21 -48.86
N THR A 379 -4.49 32.08 -48.42
CA THR A 379 -3.30 31.71 -47.65
C THR A 379 -3.27 32.43 -46.31
N PHE A 380 -3.03 31.68 -45.23
CA PHE A 380 -2.69 32.24 -43.93
C PHE A 380 -1.27 32.84 -43.94
N ASP A 381 -1.06 33.84 -43.08
CA ASP A 381 0.25 34.49 -42.91
C ASP A 381 1.26 33.51 -42.27
N LYS A 382 2.39 33.28 -42.95
CA LYS A 382 3.37 32.26 -42.58
C LYS A 382 4.13 32.56 -41.28
N ASP A 383 4.12 33.81 -40.83
CA ASP A 383 4.71 34.18 -39.54
C ASP A 383 3.82 33.76 -38.35
N ILE A 384 2.59 33.27 -38.59
CA ILE A 384 1.75 32.63 -37.57
C ILE A 384 2.41 31.30 -37.16
N ILE A 385 2.87 31.24 -35.91
CA ILE A 385 3.22 30.00 -35.23
C ILE A 385 1.94 29.20 -35.01
N VAL A 386 1.94 27.92 -35.38
CA VAL A 386 0.81 27.03 -35.16
C VAL A 386 1.00 26.26 -33.86
N SER A 387 0.16 26.56 -32.88
CA SER A 387 -0.09 25.74 -31.69
C SER A 387 -0.89 24.51 -32.11
N TYR A 388 -0.18 23.43 -32.42
CA TYR A 388 -0.78 22.23 -33.00
C TYR A 388 -1.33 21.34 -31.89
N TRP A 389 -2.62 21.53 -31.59
CA TRP A 389 -3.28 20.98 -30.42
C TRP A 389 -4.10 19.73 -30.70
N THR A 390 -4.73 19.62 -31.88
CA THR A 390 -5.54 18.46 -32.24
C THR A 390 -5.27 17.95 -33.65
N GLY A 391 -5.31 16.62 -33.82
CA GLY A 391 -5.39 15.96 -35.12
C GLY A 391 -6.81 15.97 -35.72
N GLY A 392 -7.79 16.51 -34.99
CA GLY A 392 -9.19 16.45 -35.34
C GLY A 392 -9.79 15.05 -35.12
N TRP A 393 -11.09 14.94 -35.40
CA TRP A 393 -11.88 13.73 -35.13
C TRP A 393 -12.81 13.41 -36.31
N ASN A 394 -13.59 12.34 -36.21
CA ASN A 394 -14.48 11.92 -37.29
C ASN A 394 -15.50 13.01 -37.64
N GLY A 395 -15.39 13.57 -38.85
CA GLY A 395 -16.20 14.71 -39.31
C GLY A 395 -15.65 16.09 -38.93
N TYR A 396 -14.42 16.17 -38.42
CA TYR A 396 -13.71 17.40 -38.07
C TYR A 396 -12.26 17.36 -38.58
N ASP A 397 -12.11 17.58 -39.89
CA ASP A 397 -10.92 17.23 -40.66
C ASP A 397 -9.91 18.39 -40.78
N VAL A 398 -9.18 18.67 -39.71
CA VAL A 398 -8.12 19.71 -39.68
C VAL A 398 -6.94 19.40 -40.62
N ALA A 399 -6.17 20.42 -41.04
CA ALA A 399 -4.93 20.23 -41.81
C ALA A 399 -3.89 19.38 -41.05
N SER A 400 -3.11 18.57 -41.76
CA SER A 400 -2.00 17.81 -41.15
C SER A 400 -0.86 18.74 -40.73
N SER A 401 -0.17 18.41 -39.63
CA SER A 401 0.98 19.18 -39.14
C SER A 401 2.13 19.19 -40.15
N LYS A 402 2.22 18.13 -40.95
CA LYS A 402 3.05 18.05 -42.17
C LYS A 402 2.69 19.15 -43.17
N LEU A 403 1.43 19.26 -43.59
CA LEU A 403 0.98 20.26 -44.56
C LEU A 403 1.25 21.69 -44.05
N LEU A 404 0.99 21.97 -42.78
CA LEU A 404 1.23 23.29 -42.20
C LEU A 404 2.72 23.65 -42.18
N SER A 405 3.60 22.69 -41.88
CA SER A 405 5.05 22.87 -41.94
C SER A 405 5.56 23.06 -43.38
N GLU A 406 5.05 22.28 -44.36
CA GLU A 406 5.38 22.42 -45.79
C GLU A 406 4.91 23.76 -46.38
N LEU A 407 3.80 24.31 -45.89
CA LEU A 407 3.35 25.65 -46.24
C LEU A 407 4.21 26.76 -45.61
N GLY A 408 5.03 26.43 -44.61
CA GLY A 408 6.07 27.30 -44.04
C GLY A 408 5.81 27.80 -42.62
N HIS A 409 4.83 27.24 -41.91
CA HIS A 409 4.55 27.61 -40.52
C HIS A 409 5.51 26.94 -39.54
N GLN A 410 5.89 27.66 -38.47
CA GLN A 410 6.56 27.08 -37.31
C GLN A 410 5.52 26.34 -36.45
N ILE A 411 5.83 25.11 -36.03
CA ILE A 411 4.93 24.29 -35.21
C ILE A 411 5.38 24.32 -33.74
N LEU A 412 4.46 24.67 -32.83
CA LEU A 412 4.53 24.37 -31.40
C LEU A 412 3.66 23.13 -31.17
N ASN A 413 4.19 22.08 -30.53
CA ASN A 413 3.42 20.87 -30.26
C ASN A 413 2.57 21.06 -28.99
N THR A 414 1.24 21.09 -29.11
CA THR A 414 0.31 21.41 -28.00
C THR A 414 -0.65 20.23 -27.77
N ASN A 415 -0.14 19.01 -27.94
CA ASN A 415 -0.91 17.79 -28.12
C ASN A 415 -1.98 17.58 -27.02
N ASP A 416 -3.25 17.47 -27.44
CA ASP A 416 -4.42 17.24 -26.58
C ASP A 416 -4.34 15.96 -25.72
N ALA A 417 -3.47 15.02 -26.08
CA ALA A 417 -3.09 13.91 -25.20
C ALA A 417 -2.49 14.34 -23.84
N TRP A 418 -1.98 15.57 -23.71
CA TRP A 418 -1.41 16.11 -22.47
C TRP A 418 -2.36 17.06 -21.72
N TYR A 419 -3.61 17.20 -22.15
CA TYR A 419 -4.55 18.14 -21.55
C TYR A 419 -5.10 17.64 -20.20
N TYR A 420 -5.25 18.57 -19.26
CA TYR A 420 -5.97 18.39 -17.99
C TYR A 420 -7.02 19.50 -17.84
N VAL A 421 -8.26 19.14 -17.54
CA VAL A 421 -9.32 20.11 -17.19
C VAL A 421 -9.54 20.08 -15.68
N LEU A 422 -9.42 21.25 -15.05
CA LEU A 422 -9.48 21.39 -13.59
C LEU A 422 -10.79 20.82 -13.01
N GLY A 423 -10.66 20.06 -11.91
CA GLY A 423 -11.78 19.34 -11.28
C GLY A 423 -12.10 17.98 -11.92
N ARG A 424 -11.55 17.66 -13.10
CA ARG A 424 -11.57 16.30 -13.67
C ARG A 424 -10.37 15.52 -13.14
N ASP A 425 -10.35 15.29 -11.83
CA ASP A 425 -9.11 14.93 -11.12
C ASP A 425 -8.69 13.46 -11.23
N LYS A 426 -9.55 12.58 -11.76
CA LYS A 426 -9.29 11.13 -11.90
C LYS A 426 -10.08 10.45 -13.01
N ALA A 427 -9.70 9.22 -13.36
CA ALA A 427 -10.38 8.40 -14.35
C ALA A 427 -11.91 8.36 -14.13
N GLY A 428 -12.68 8.56 -15.22
CA GLY A 428 -14.15 8.59 -15.19
C GLY A 428 -14.78 9.95 -14.82
N SER A 429 -14.01 10.95 -14.35
CA SER A 429 -14.52 12.30 -14.04
C SER A 429 -14.83 13.18 -15.27
N GLY A 430 -14.55 12.69 -16.47
CA GLY A 430 -14.78 13.36 -17.75
C GLY A 430 -13.62 13.18 -18.72
N TRP A 431 -13.68 13.86 -19.86
CA TRP A 431 -12.59 13.87 -20.85
C TRP A 431 -11.50 14.88 -20.44
N TYR A 432 -10.24 14.62 -20.81
CA TYR A 432 -9.08 15.37 -20.31
C TYR A 432 -9.03 15.40 -18.77
N ASN A 433 -9.33 14.26 -18.14
CA ASN A 433 -9.07 14.10 -16.70
C ASN A 433 -7.57 13.89 -16.44
N LEU A 434 -7.12 14.15 -15.20
CA LEU A 434 -5.69 14.11 -14.86
C LEU A 434 -5.03 12.77 -15.21
N ASP A 435 -5.70 11.64 -14.94
CA ASP A 435 -5.16 10.32 -15.26
C ASP A 435 -5.03 10.10 -16.78
N GLN A 436 -5.97 10.63 -17.59
CA GLN A 436 -5.85 10.65 -19.05
C GLN A 436 -4.68 11.51 -19.53
N GLY A 437 -4.47 12.69 -18.94
CA GLY A 437 -3.33 13.57 -19.27
C GLY A 437 -1.99 12.91 -18.93
N LEU A 438 -1.88 12.29 -17.75
CA LEU A 438 -0.70 11.53 -17.32
C LEU A 438 -0.46 10.29 -18.21
N GLU A 439 -1.53 9.56 -18.57
CA GLU A 439 -1.44 8.42 -19.49
C GLU A 439 -1.01 8.85 -20.90
N GLY A 440 -1.55 9.96 -21.41
CA GLY A 440 -1.18 10.51 -22.70
C GLY A 440 0.25 11.04 -22.74
N ILE A 441 0.72 11.68 -21.66
CA ILE A 441 2.16 12.01 -21.47
C ILE A 441 3.00 10.73 -21.50
N SER A 442 2.60 9.67 -20.80
CA SER A 442 3.37 8.41 -20.78
C SER A 442 3.56 7.79 -22.17
N LYS A 443 2.60 8.01 -23.08
CA LYS A 443 2.57 7.46 -24.45
C LYS A 443 3.16 8.39 -25.52
N SER A 444 2.98 9.70 -25.40
CA SER A 444 3.33 10.70 -26.43
C SER A 444 4.44 11.64 -25.93
N ALA A 445 5.64 11.52 -26.50
CA ALA A 445 6.78 12.40 -26.21
C ALA A 445 6.66 13.76 -26.94
N ILE A 446 7.43 14.75 -26.49
CA ILE A 446 7.37 16.15 -26.91
C ILE A 446 7.59 16.38 -28.42
N ASP A 447 8.33 15.49 -29.08
CA ASP A 447 8.60 15.50 -30.53
C ASP A 447 7.53 14.75 -31.36
N VAL A 448 6.60 14.07 -30.71
CA VAL A 448 5.46 13.40 -31.37
C VAL A 448 4.37 14.44 -31.68
N VAL A 449 4.58 15.21 -32.73
CA VAL A 449 3.53 16.06 -33.32
C VAL A 449 2.50 15.16 -33.99
N GLN A 450 1.22 15.31 -33.61
CA GLN A 450 0.14 14.49 -34.14
C GLN A 450 -0.27 14.88 -35.58
N LYS A 451 -1.04 14.00 -36.24
CA LYS A 451 -1.47 14.11 -37.65
C LYS A 451 -0.34 14.57 -38.58
N ASN A 452 0.79 13.86 -38.52
CA ASN A 452 2.02 14.18 -39.23
C ASN A 452 2.19 13.43 -40.57
N ASP A 453 1.19 12.66 -40.99
CA ASP A 453 1.17 11.81 -42.19
C ASP A 453 2.41 10.88 -42.32
N GLY A 454 3.01 10.49 -41.20
CA GLY A 454 4.22 9.67 -41.15
C GLY A 454 5.55 10.42 -41.32
N ALA A 455 5.53 11.76 -41.37
CA ALA A 455 6.73 12.59 -41.49
C ALA A 455 7.25 13.10 -40.13
N LYS A 456 8.57 13.31 -40.01
CA LYS A 456 9.15 14.05 -38.87
C LYS A 456 8.92 15.55 -39.08
N VAL A 457 7.95 16.11 -38.35
CA VAL A 457 7.58 17.53 -38.44
C VAL A 457 8.55 18.37 -37.57
N PRO A 458 9.21 19.41 -38.13
CA PRO A 458 10.03 20.33 -37.34
C PRO A 458 9.17 21.15 -36.36
N PHE A 459 9.58 21.15 -35.09
CA PHE A 459 8.89 21.85 -34.00
C PHE A 459 9.84 22.78 -33.22
N ILE A 460 9.28 23.88 -32.69
CA ILE A 460 10.01 24.89 -31.89
C ILE A 460 9.98 24.59 -30.39
N GLY A 461 9.08 23.70 -29.94
CA GLY A 461 8.85 23.39 -28.55
C GLY A 461 7.57 22.58 -28.33
N GLY A 462 7.31 22.26 -27.07
CA GLY A 462 6.08 21.59 -26.64
C GLY A 462 5.37 22.35 -25.52
N MET A 463 4.04 22.21 -25.46
CA MET A 463 3.17 22.89 -24.51
C MET A 463 2.17 21.90 -23.88
N VAL A 464 2.28 21.70 -22.58
CA VAL A 464 1.27 21.02 -21.75
C VAL A 464 0.24 22.05 -21.28
N ALA A 465 -1.05 21.69 -21.18
CA ALA A 465 -2.10 22.66 -20.95
C ALA A 465 -3.14 22.23 -19.89
N ALA A 466 -3.39 23.13 -18.95
CA ALA A 466 -4.45 23.04 -17.96
C ALA A 466 -5.60 24.02 -18.28
N TRP A 467 -6.80 23.48 -18.40
CA TRP A 467 -7.99 24.16 -18.92
C TRP A 467 -9.09 24.27 -17.87
N ALA A 468 -9.96 25.27 -18.03
CA ALA A 468 -11.00 25.58 -17.06
C ALA A 468 -12.41 25.58 -17.68
N ASP A 469 -12.74 24.57 -18.50
CA ASP A 469 -14.08 24.34 -19.10
C ASP A 469 -15.23 24.50 -18.09
N THR A 470 -14.97 24.14 -16.84
CA THR A 470 -15.86 24.28 -15.69
C THR A 470 -15.15 25.19 -14.69
N PRO A 471 -15.20 26.52 -14.87
CA PRO A 471 -14.33 27.44 -14.14
C PRO A 471 -14.68 27.54 -12.64
N SER A 472 -15.86 27.06 -12.25
CA SER A 472 -16.25 26.84 -10.85
C SER A 472 -15.56 25.66 -10.17
N ALA A 473 -14.75 24.87 -10.87
CA ALA A 473 -13.93 23.84 -10.25
C ALA A 473 -12.85 24.46 -9.35
N THR A 474 -12.53 23.76 -8.25
CA THR A 474 -11.43 24.12 -7.36
C THR A 474 -10.10 23.89 -8.07
N TYR A 475 -9.26 24.92 -8.14
CA TYR A 475 -7.87 24.75 -8.56
C TYR A 475 -7.08 24.06 -7.45
N LYS A 476 -6.46 22.92 -7.78
CA LYS A 476 -5.56 22.16 -6.90
C LYS A 476 -4.16 22.21 -7.51
N LYS A 477 -3.23 22.94 -6.88
CA LYS A 477 -1.91 23.19 -7.46
C LYS A 477 -1.08 21.93 -7.63
N ASP A 478 -1.18 21.00 -6.68
CA ASP A 478 -0.40 19.77 -6.64
C ASP A 478 -0.77 18.83 -7.79
N LEU A 479 -2.01 18.89 -8.28
CA LEU A 479 -2.46 18.15 -9.47
C LEU A 479 -1.92 18.75 -10.78
N LEU A 480 -1.85 20.09 -10.87
CA LEU A 480 -1.18 20.77 -11.97
C LEU A 480 0.33 20.47 -11.96
N PHE A 481 0.97 20.55 -10.80
CA PHE A 481 2.40 20.29 -10.65
C PHE A 481 2.74 18.83 -10.96
N LYS A 482 1.91 17.87 -10.52
CA LYS A 482 2.02 16.45 -10.94
C LYS A 482 2.01 16.27 -12.46
N LEU A 483 1.16 17.00 -13.18
CA LEU A 483 1.14 17.02 -14.66
C LEU A 483 2.41 17.64 -15.24
N MET A 484 2.90 18.75 -14.66
CA MET A 484 4.14 19.42 -15.08
C MET A 484 5.39 18.55 -14.89
N HIS A 485 5.56 17.95 -13.71
CA HIS A 485 6.65 16.99 -13.45
C HIS A 485 6.58 15.81 -14.41
N ALA A 486 5.41 15.18 -14.58
CA ALA A 486 5.26 14.04 -15.49
C ALA A 486 5.66 14.41 -16.93
N PHE A 487 5.30 15.60 -17.43
CA PHE A 487 5.71 16.06 -18.77
C PHE A 487 7.22 16.37 -18.84
N ALA A 488 7.81 16.97 -17.80
CA ALA A 488 9.23 17.26 -17.74
C ALA A 488 10.09 15.97 -17.70
N ASP A 489 9.71 15.02 -16.85
CA ASP A 489 10.46 13.79 -16.60
C ASP A 489 10.28 12.77 -17.74
N LYS A 490 9.10 12.73 -18.39
CA LYS A 490 8.89 11.97 -19.64
C LYS A 490 9.82 12.42 -20.77
N ASN A 491 10.13 13.72 -20.81
CA ASN A 491 10.87 14.37 -21.89
C ASN A 491 12.23 14.89 -21.41
N ALA A 492 12.85 14.16 -20.48
CA ALA A 492 13.97 14.57 -19.65
C ALA A 492 15.18 15.20 -20.39
N ASP A 493 15.46 14.79 -21.63
CA ASP A 493 16.52 15.37 -22.47
C ASP A 493 16.30 16.84 -22.86
N TYR A 494 15.03 17.28 -22.91
CA TYR A 494 14.64 18.62 -23.34
C TYR A 494 14.61 19.62 -22.18
N PHE A 495 14.57 19.14 -20.94
CA PHE A 495 14.46 19.93 -19.72
C PHE A 495 15.79 19.92 -18.95
N VAL A 496 16.12 21.05 -18.30
CA VAL A 496 17.25 21.09 -17.36
C VAL A 496 16.91 20.37 -16.06
N ALA A 497 17.93 19.82 -15.42
CA ALA A 497 17.87 19.22 -14.10
C ALA A 497 17.36 20.23 -13.05
N ASP A 498 16.58 19.74 -12.09
CA ASP A 498 16.22 20.49 -10.89
C ASP A 498 17.45 20.54 -9.95
N PRO A 499 17.97 21.73 -9.60
CA PRO A 499 19.11 21.84 -8.69
C PRO A 499 18.87 21.20 -7.33
N GLU A 500 17.64 21.27 -6.78
CA GLU A 500 17.33 20.71 -5.47
C GLU A 500 17.45 19.17 -5.46
N VAL A 501 17.14 18.51 -6.58
CA VAL A 501 17.27 17.05 -6.73
C VAL A 501 18.74 16.64 -6.78
N VAL A 502 19.59 17.44 -7.44
CA VAL A 502 21.05 17.20 -7.49
C VAL A 502 21.70 17.48 -6.13
N GLU A 503 21.37 18.60 -5.48
CA GLU A 503 21.86 18.93 -4.14
C GLU A 503 21.42 17.90 -3.09
N LYS A 504 20.16 17.43 -3.16
CA LYS A 504 19.65 16.36 -2.29
C LYS A 504 20.49 15.08 -2.45
N ALA A 505 20.67 14.58 -3.67
CA ALA A 505 21.45 13.36 -3.91
C ALA A 505 22.92 13.48 -3.46
N LEU A 506 23.53 14.67 -3.59
CA LEU A 506 24.87 14.94 -3.07
C LEU A 506 24.92 15.00 -1.53
N SER A 507 23.83 15.40 -0.88
CA SER A 507 23.71 15.47 0.59
C SER A 507 23.39 14.12 1.25
N GLU A 508 22.74 13.20 0.54
CA GLU A 508 22.41 11.84 1.00
C GLU A 508 23.58 10.85 0.85
N ALA A 509 24.62 11.22 0.08
CA ALA A 509 25.83 10.43 -0.12
C ALA A 509 26.75 10.46 1.12
N PRO A 510 27.40 9.34 1.50
CA PRO A 510 28.19 9.24 2.72
C PRO A 510 29.32 10.30 2.79
N THR A 511 29.50 10.83 4.00
CA THR A 511 30.48 11.88 4.34
C THR A 511 31.61 11.36 5.21
N ASP A 512 31.35 10.36 6.03
CA ASP A 512 32.36 9.54 6.69
C ASP A 512 32.80 8.44 5.71
N LEU A 513 34.10 8.43 5.38
CA LEU A 513 34.69 7.54 4.38
C LEU A 513 35.87 6.72 4.91
N ASP A 514 36.34 6.99 6.14
CA ASP A 514 37.56 6.38 6.72
C ASP A 514 37.38 4.87 7.00
N HIS A 515 36.13 4.40 6.95
CA HIS A 515 35.73 3.02 7.20
C HIS A 515 35.76 2.08 5.98
N TYR A 516 35.91 2.61 4.77
CA TYR A 516 35.86 1.85 3.51
C TYR A 516 37.24 1.54 2.91
N THR A 517 37.31 0.54 2.03
CA THR A 517 38.55 0.20 1.32
C THR A 517 38.93 1.27 0.28
N PRO A 518 40.22 1.61 0.13
CA PRO A 518 40.67 2.58 -0.87
C PRO A 518 40.18 2.28 -2.30
N GLU A 519 40.09 0.99 -2.66
CA GLU A 519 39.65 0.52 -3.97
C GLU A 519 38.18 0.85 -4.25
N SER A 520 37.29 0.66 -3.26
CA SER A 520 35.86 0.97 -3.43
C SER A 520 35.59 2.48 -3.42
N LEU A 521 36.40 3.25 -2.69
CA LEU A 521 36.32 4.71 -2.65
C LEU A 521 36.67 5.39 -3.99
N VAL A 522 37.43 4.75 -4.88
CA VAL A 522 37.75 5.33 -6.21
C VAL A 522 36.49 5.57 -7.04
N ALA A 523 35.64 4.53 -7.18
CA ALA A 523 34.41 4.62 -7.96
C ALA A 523 33.41 5.62 -7.36
N PHE A 524 33.21 5.59 -6.04
CA PHE A 524 32.34 6.53 -5.34
C PHE A 524 32.81 7.98 -5.48
N THR A 525 34.12 8.23 -5.28
CA THR A 525 34.69 9.59 -5.41
C THR A 525 34.56 10.11 -6.85
N ALA A 526 34.76 9.24 -7.85
CA ALA A 526 34.58 9.60 -9.26
C ALA A 526 33.12 9.92 -9.60
N ALA A 527 32.16 9.10 -9.15
CA ALA A 527 30.74 9.32 -9.39
C ALA A 527 30.22 10.58 -8.68
N LYS A 528 30.60 10.79 -7.41
CA LYS A 528 30.26 12.01 -6.66
C LYS A 528 30.79 13.26 -7.35
N LYS A 529 32.06 13.26 -7.74
CA LYS A 529 32.69 14.37 -8.47
C LYS A 529 32.08 14.63 -9.85
N ALA A 530 31.54 13.60 -10.51
CA ALA A 530 30.80 13.75 -11.76
C ALA A 530 29.43 14.45 -11.54
N LEU A 531 28.71 14.12 -10.45
CA LEU A 531 27.48 14.80 -10.07
C LEU A 531 27.72 16.23 -9.53
N GLU A 532 28.79 16.46 -8.76
CA GLU A 532 29.27 17.80 -8.39
C GLU A 532 29.67 18.64 -9.63
N GLY A 533 30.00 17.98 -10.75
CA GLY A 533 30.28 18.59 -12.04
C GLY A 533 29.04 18.92 -12.88
N ALA A 534 27.83 18.59 -12.42
CA ALA A 534 26.59 18.92 -13.12
C ALA A 534 26.41 20.44 -13.23
N GLY A 535 26.24 20.93 -14.47
CA GLY A 535 26.19 22.36 -14.77
C GLY A 535 24.75 22.86 -14.96
N ALA A 536 24.59 24.18 -15.08
CA ALA A 536 23.28 24.84 -15.30
C ALA A 536 22.56 24.49 -16.63
N ASN A 537 23.13 23.59 -17.44
CA ASN A 537 22.56 23.05 -18.68
C ASN A 537 22.48 21.51 -18.65
N THR A 538 22.82 20.84 -17.54
CA THR A 538 22.68 19.38 -17.43
C THR A 538 21.20 19.02 -17.50
N THR A 539 20.85 18.02 -18.30
CA THR A 539 19.46 17.60 -18.51
C THR A 539 18.91 16.80 -17.33
N ARG A 540 17.59 16.66 -17.21
CA ARG A 540 16.99 15.76 -16.21
C ARG A 540 17.46 14.31 -16.42
N ALA A 541 17.72 13.91 -17.68
CA ALA A 541 18.20 12.58 -18.03
C ALA A 541 19.65 12.34 -17.57
N GLU A 542 20.56 13.28 -17.87
CA GLU A 542 21.96 13.22 -17.41
C GLU A 542 22.05 13.24 -15.88
N ALA A 543 21.32 14.16 -15.23
CA ALA A 543 21.32 14.24 -13.77
C ALA A 543 20.79 12.94 -13.15
N LYS A 544 19.74 12.33 -13.71
CA LYS A 544 19.29 11.00 -13.27
C LYS A 544 20.39 9.95 -13.45
N THR A 545 21.06 9.88 -14.60
CA THR A 545 22.15 8.92 -14.82
C THR A 545 23.31 9.12 -13.84
N LEU A 546 23.68 10.37 -13.54
CA LEU A 546 24.73 10.70 -12.57
C LEU A 546 24.32 10.33 -11.12
N ILE A 547 23.05 10.53 -10.75
CA ILE A 547 22.50 10.11 -9.45
C ILE A 547 22.44 8.58 -9.34
N ASP A 548 21.99 7.89 -10.39
CA ASP A 548 21.96 6.43 -10.45
C ASP A 548 23.39 5.84 -10.35
N HIS A 549 24.37 6.46 -11.00
CA HIS A 549 25.79 6.08 -10.88
C HIS A 549 26.37 6.34 -9.48
N LEU A 550 26.06 7.50 -8.86
CA LEU A 550 26.48 7.79 -7.50
C LEU A 550 25.91 6.78 -6.51
N LYS A 551 24.62 6.44 -6.66
CA LYS A 551 23.97 5.42 -5.83
C LYS A 551 24.58 4.03 -6.04
N ALA A 552 24.77 3.60 -7.29
CA ALA A 552 25.40 2.31 -7.58
C ALA A 552 26.85 2.22 -7.05
N ALA A 553 27.60 3.33 -7.05
CA ALA A 553 28.94 3.39 -6.48
C ALA A 553 28.93 3.42 -4.94
N GLN A 554 27.91 4.01 -4.33
CA GLN A 554 27.66 3.98 -2.88
C GLN A 554 27.25 2.57 -2.41
N ASP A 555 26.36 1.90 -3.13
CA ASP A 555 25.93 0.52 -2.87
C ASP A 555 27.08 -0.50 -3.08
N ALA A 556 28.13 -0.12 -3.82
CA ALA A 556 29.35 -0.89 -4.05
C ALA A 556 30.51 -0.57 -3.08
N LEU A 557 30.30 0.29 -2.08
CA LEU A 557 31.32 0.59 -1.07
C LEU A 557 31.60 -0.63 -0.17
N VAL A 558 32.87 -0.96 0.03
CA VAL A 558 33.31 -2.14 0.79
C VAL A 558 33.95 -1.69 2.09
N TYR A 559 33.45 -2.16 3.23
CA TYR A 559 34.06 -1.87 4.54
C TYR A 559 35.42 -2.55 4.72
N THR A 560 36.33 -1.90 5.45
CA THR A 560 37.55 -2.52 5.99
C THR A 560 37.22 -3.72 6.89
N GLU A 561 38.07 -4.75 6.97
CA GLU A 561 37.74 -6.01 7.70
C GLU A 561 37.46 -5.79 9.20
N SER A 562 38.12 -4.80 9.81
CA SER A 562 37.89 -4.37 11.19
C SER A 562 36.50 -3.76 11.36
N TYR A 563 36.15 -2.78 10.53
CA TYR A 563 34.84 -2.11 10.62
C TYR A 563 33.70 -3.00 10.12
N ALA A 564 33.93 -3.90 9.16
CA ALA A 564 32.95 -4.90 8.75
C ALA A 564 32.52 -5.81 9.92
N LYS A 565 33.45 -6.14 10.84
CA LYS A 565 33.15 -6.87 12.08
C LYS A 565 32.42 -6.01 13.11
N GLU A 566 32.75 -4.72 13.20
CA GLU A 566 32.04 -3.77 14.06
C GLU A 566 30.60 -3.54 13.59
N VAL A 567 30.39 -3.34 12.28
CA VAL A 567 29.08 -3.25 11.64
C VAL A 567 28.29 -4.55 11.82
N ALA A 568 28.88 -5.72 11.55
CA ALA A 568 28.17 -6.99 11.74
C ALA A 568 27.78 -7.23 13.21
N ALA A 569 28.63 -6.85 14.17
CA ALA A 569 28.31 -6.92 15.60
C ALA A 569 27.21 -5.92 16.00
N LYS A 570 27.22 -4.72 15.40
CA LYS A 570 26.19 -3.69 15.57
C LYS A 570 24.85 -4.12 14.97
N GLU A 571 24.82 -4.64 13.74
CA GLU A 571 23.63 -5.18 13.11
C GLU A 571 23.05 -6.36 13.93
N ALA A 572 23.88 -7.27 14.42
CA ALA A 572 23.44 -8.35 15.30
C ALA A 572 22.84 -7.81 16.62
N ALA A 573 23.43 -6.77 17.20
CA ALA A 573 22.87 -6.10 18.38
C ALA A 573 21.54 -5.37 18.08
N GLU A 574 21.42 -4.73 16.90
CA GLU A 574 20.20 -4.04 16.45
C GLU A 574 19.07 -5.04 16.17
N LYS A 575 19.33 -6.15 15.47
CA LYS A 575 18.38 -7.28 15.31
C LYS A 575 17.89 -7.83 16.66
N LEU A 576 18.79 -7.97 17.63
CA LEU A 576 18.43 -8.42 18.99
C LEU A 576 17.67 -7.36 19.79
N ALA A 577 17.86 -6.07 19.50
CA ALA A 577 17.16 -4.95 20.14
C ALA A 577 15.77 -4.69 19.54
N MET A 578 15.51 -5.06 18.28
CA MET A 578 14.17 -5.04 17.68
C MET A 578 13.15 -5.82 18.52
N LYS A 579 11.88 -5.41 18.47
CA LYS A 579 10.78 -6.12 19.14
C LYS A 579 10.44 -7.43 18.44
N LYS A 580 10.19 -8.47 19.22
CA LYS A 580 9.60 -9.74 18.80
C LYS A 580 8.34 -9.91 19.63
N VAL A 581 7.18 -9.72 19.04
CA VAL A 581 5.91 -9.63 19.78
C VAL A 581 4.98 -10.78 19.40
N ILE A 582 4.36 -11.40 20.39
CA ILE A 582 3.22 -12.30 20.19
C ILE A 582 1.94 -11.56 20.61
N SER A 583 0.96 -11.47 19.72
CA SER A 583 -0.33 -10.82 19.98
C SER A 583 -1.42 -11.86 20.25
N ILE A 584 -2.16 -11.69 21.35
CA ILE A 584 -3.27 -12.56 21.75
C ILE A 584 -4.56 -11.74 21.86
N ASP A 585 -5.57 -12.12 21.09
CA ASP A 585 -6.94 -11.56 21.16
C ASP A 585 -7.72 -12.10 22.37
N ALA A 586 -7.35 -11.61 23.55
CA ALA A 586 -8.09 -11.85 24.79
C ALA A 586 -9.25 -10.85 25.00
N GLY A 587 -9.65 -10.09 23.97
CA GLY A 587 -10.84 -9.24 23.98
C GLY A 587 -12.06 -10.00 23.50
N ARG A 588 -11.98 -10.66 22.33
CA ARG A 588 -13.09 -11.46 21.82
C ARG A 588 -13.33 -12.71 22.66
N LYS A 589 -12.25 -13.45 22.97
CA LYS A 589 -12.26 -14.71 23.72
C LYS A 589 -11.66 -14.54 25.12
N TYR A 590 -12.16 -15.26 26.11
CA TYR A 590 -11.53 -15.28 27.44
C TYR A 590 -10.34 -16.24 27.48
N PHE A 591 -9.22 -15.76 28.03
CA PHE A 591 -8.05 -16.56 28.40
C PHE A 591 -7.83 -16.46 29.91
N SER A 592 -7.55 -17.59 30.56
CA SER A 592 -7.22 -17.60 31.99
C SER A 592 -5.78 -17.11 32.23
N LEU A 593 -5.52 -16.62 33.45
CA LEU A 593 -4.18 -16.23 33.89
C LEU A 593 -3.13 -17.33 33.62
N ASP A 594 -3.48 -18.60 33.84
CA ASP A 594 -2.54 -19.71 33.64
C ASP A 594 -2.28 -20.04 32.16
N GLN A 595 -3.24 -19.80 31.25
CA GLN A 595 -2.99 -19.87 29.81
C GLN A 595 -2.03 -18.74 29.39
N LEU A 596 -2.28 -17.51 29.84
CA LEU A 596 -1.43 -16.36 29.53
C LEU A 596 -0.01 -16.50 30.11
N LYS A 597 0.14 -17.07 31.32
CA LYS A 597 1.46 -17.44 31.89
C LYS A 597 2.20 -18.45 31.03
N ARG A 598 1.55 -19.48 30.50
CA ARG A 598 2.21 -20.47 29.62
C ARG A 598 2.58 -19.88 28.26
N ILE A 599 1.79 -18.96 27.72
CA ILE A 599 2.16 -18.16 26.54
C ILE A 599 3.39 -17.28 26.85
N VAL A 600 3.47 -16.66 28.02
CA VAL A 600 4.65 -15.90 28.49
C VAL A 600 5.89 -16.79 28.66
N ASP A 601 5.72 -18.01 29.19
CA ASP A 601 6.81 -18.98 29.31
C ASP A 601 7.34 -19.39 27.93
N LYS A 602 6.45 -19.73 27.00
CA LYS A 602 6.84 -20.07 25.63
C LYS A 602 7.45 -18.89 24.89
N ALA A 603 6.93 -17.68 25.07
CA ALA A 603 7.52 -16.46 24.56
C ALA A 603 8.98 -16.27 25.05
N SER A 604 9.25 -16.54 26.34
CA SER A 604 10.61 -16.46 26.89
C SER A 604 11.54 -17.59 26.44
N GLU A 605 11.03 -18.81 26.22
CA GLU A 605 11.78 -19.97 25.70
C GLU A 605 12.18 -19.75 24.23
N LEU A 606 11.30 -19.13 23.45
CA LEU A 606 11.50 -18.85 22.04
C LEU A 606 12.29 -17.56 21.76
N GLY A 607 12.45 -16.69 22.77
CA GLY A 607 13.24 -15.46 22.67
C GLY A 607 12.47 -14.24 22.15
N TYR A 608 11.15 -14.22 22.32
CA TYR A 608 10.31 -13.03 22.16
C TYR A 608 10.71 -11.93 23.16
N SER A 609 10.31 -10.68 22.91
CA SER A 609 10.54 -9.54 23.81
C SER A 609 9.27 -9.03 24.50
N ASP A 610 8.10 -9.22 23.90
CA ASP A 610 6.85 -8.67 24.42
C ASP A 610 5.63 -9.59 24.12
N LEU A 611 4.66 -9.57 25.04
CA LEU A 611 3.29 -10.04 24.83
C LEU A 611 2.42 -8.81 24.53
N HIS A 612 1.82 -8.75 23.34
CA HIS A 612 0.69 -7.86 23.05
C HIS A 612 -0.61 -8.58 23.46
N LEU A 613 -1.41 -7.92 24.29
CA LEU A 613 -2.62 -8.49 24.86
C LEU A 613 -3.77 -7.54 24.63
N LEU A 614 -4.65 -7.89 23.68
CA LEU A 614 -5.90 -7.18 23.50
C LEU A 614 -6.82 -7.56 24.66
N VAL A 615 -7.29 -6.57 25.42
CA VAL A 615 -8.24 -6.77 26.52
C VAL A 615 -9.55 -6.01 26.31
N GLY A 616 -9.56 -5.01 25.43
CA GLY A 616 -10.75 -4.49 24.78
C GLY A 616 -10.63 -4.70 23.28
N ASN A 617 -11.42 -5.61 22.71
CA ASN A 617 -11.51 -5.91 21.28
C ASN A 617 -12.82 -6.69 21.05
N ASP A 618 -13.84 -5.99 20.55
CA ASP A 618 -15.27 -6.30 20.63
C ASP A 618 -15.77 -6.51 22.08
N GLY A 619 -15.32 -7.59 22.73
CA GLY A 619 -15.47 -7.84 24.16
C GLY A 619 -14.48 -7.03 25.01
N MET A 620 -14.84 -6.76 26.28
CA MET A 620 -13.99 -6.00 27.21
C MET A 620 -13.67 -6.84 28.46
N ARG A 621 -12.59 -7.62 28.36
CA ARG A 621 -12.23 -8.71 29.29
C ARG A 621 -11.16 -8.33 30.31
N PHE A 622 -11.10 -7.06 30.71
CA PHE A 622 -10.29 -6.62 31.84
C PHE A 622 -11.01 -5.57 32.69
N VAL A 623 -11.05 -5.78 34.01
CA VAL A 623 -11.72 -4.87 34.97
C VAL A 623 -10.79 -4.50 36.13
N LEU A 624 -10.65 -3.20 36.39
CA LEU A 624 -9.86 -2.66 37.51
C LEU A 624 -10.62 -2.79 38.84
N ASP A 625 -9.92 -2.63 39.96
CA ASP A 625 -10.54 -2.60 41.29
C ASP A 625 -11.42 -1.35 41.48
N ASP A 626 -11.01 -0.22 40.89
CA ASP A 626 -11.83 0.98 40.77
C ASP A 626 -12.10 1.31 39.29
N MET A 627 -13.37 1.21 38.90
CA MET A 627 -13.89 1.57 37.58
C MET A 627 -14.70 2.88 37.60
N THR A 628 -14.55 3.72 38.62
CA THR A 628 -15.26 5.01 38.70
C THR A 628 -14.85 5.93 37.54
N VAL A 629 -15.78 6.27 36.64
CA VAL A 629 -15.51 7.15 35.49
C VAL A 629 -16.09 8.53 35.76
N GLU A 630 -15.35 9.59 35.48
CA GLU A 630 -15.86 10.97 35.48
C GLU A 630 -15.90 11.48 34.04
N ALA A 631 -17.11 11.69 33.51
CA ALA A 631 -17.33 12.18 32.15
C ALA A 631 -18.68 12.90 32.08
N ASN A 632 -18.87 13.78 31.09
CA ASN A 632 -20.16 14.45 30.83
C ASN A 632 -20.74 15.22 32.05
N GLY A 633 -19.87 15.72 32.94
CA GLY A 633 -20.26 16.39 34.17
C GLY A 633 -20.90 15.49 35.24
N LYS A 634 -20.81 14.16 35.11
CA LYS A 634 -21.30 13.18 36.10
C LYS A 634 -20.25 12.10 36.43
N THR A 635 -20.29 11.61 37.66
CA THR A 635 -19.50 10.45 38.10
C THR A 635 -20.34 9.18 37.93
N TYR A 636 -19.79 8.19 37.22
CA TYR A 636 -20.36 6.86 37.06
C TYR A 636 -19.69 5.94 38.09
N ALA A 637 -20.46 5.28 38.95
CA ALA A 637 -19.90 4.51 40.07
C ALA A 637 -19.19 3.21 39.62
N SER A 638 -18.09 2.86 40.28
CA SER A 638 -17.27 1.67 39.99
C SER A 638 -18.08 0.39 39.76
N ASP A 639 -19.01 0.06 40.66
CA ASP A 639 -19.80 -1.18 40.58
C ASP A 639 -20.79 -1.17 39.41
N ASP A 640 -21.39 -0.01 39.09
CA ASP A 640 -22.28 0.15 37.92
C ASP A 640 -21.49 0.02 36.61
N VAL A 641 -20.29 0.61 36.53
CA VAL A 641 -19.41 0.53 35.35
C VAL A 641 -18.90 -0.90 35.15
N LYS A 642 -18.45 -1.59 36.21
CA LYS A 642 -18.08 -3.01 36.16
C LYS A 642 -19.22 -3.87 35.65
N LYS A 643 -20.42 -3.70 36.23
CA LYS A 643 -21.61 -4.44 35.85
C LYS A 643 -21.98 -4.20 34.39
N ALA A 644 -21.95 -2.94 33.94
CA ALA A 644 -22.24 -2.58 32.56
C ALA A 644 -21.25 -3.21 31.56
N ILE A 645 -19.95 -3.17 31.85
CA ILE A 645 -18.89 -3.78 31.03
C ILE A 645 -19.03 -5.31 30.98
N LEU A 646 -19.37 -5.96 32.08
CA LEU A 646 -19.60 -7.41 32.13
C LEU A 646 -20.90 -7.81 31.40
N GLU A 647 -21.99 -7.02 31.53
CA GLU A 647 -23.22 -7.24 30.75
C GLU A 647 -22.98 -7.03 29.23
N GLY A 648 -22.19 -6.03 28.84
CA GLY A 648 -21.82 -5.79 27.44
C GLY A 648 -20.93 -6.89 26.86
N THR A 649 -19.92 -7.34 27.62
CA THR A 649 -19.03 -8.43 27.20
C THR A 649 -19.79 -9.75 27.01
N LYS A 650 -20.80 -10.02 27.84
CA LYS A 650 -21.74 -11.15 27.65
C LYS A 650 -22.67 -10.97 26.45
N ALA A 651 -23.08 -9.74 26.16
CA ALA A 651 -23.94 -9.44 25.01
C ALA A 651 -23.22 -9.63 23.66
N TYR A 652 -21.90 -9.42 23.64
CA TYR A 652 -21.02 -9.86 22.55
C TYR A 652 -20.83 -11.39 22.57
N TYR A 653 -20.17 -11.93 23.61
CA TYR A 653 -19.95 -13.36 23.77
C TYR A 653 -19.80 -13.76 25.25
N ASP A 654 -20.85 -14.41 25.77
CA ASP A 654 -20.85 -15.04 27.10
C ASP A 654 -20.01 -16.33 27.10
N ASP A 655 -18.69 -16.14 27.14
CA ASP A 655 -17.68 -17.21 27.09
C ASP A 655 -17.79 -18.15 28.32
N PRO A 656 -17.97 -19.47 28.13
CA PRO A 656 -18.13 -20.42 29.24
C PRO A 656 -16.85 -20.63 30.06
N ASN A 657 -15.68 -20.18 29.58
CA ASN A 657 -14.39 -20.36 30.24
C ASN A 657 -14.08 -19.26 31.27
N GLY A 658 -14.74 -18.11 31.16
CA GLY A 658 -14.54 -16.93 32.00
C GLY A 658 -15.07 -15.67 31.33
N GLN A 659 -14.82 -14.50 31.89
CA GLN A 659 -15.50 -13.27 31.46
C GLN A 659 -14.53 -12.11 31.26
N ALA A 660 -13.85 -11.72 32.35
CA ALA A 660 -12.81 -10.70 32.35
C ALA A 660 -11.75 -11.07 33.40
N LEU A 661 -10.50 -10.73 33.11
CA LEU A 661 -9.41 -10.74 34.10
C LEU A 661 -9.63 -9.63 35.13
N THR A 662 -9.30 -9.92 36.38
CA THR A 662 -9.25 -8.93 37.45
C THR A 662 -7.92 -8.15 37.43
N GLN A 663 -7.90 -7.00 38.11
CA GLN A 663 -6.68 -6.22 38.32
C GLN A 663 -5.54 -7.06 38.95
N ALA A 664 -5.86 -7.89 39.95
CA ALA A 664 -4.88 -8.74 40.62
C ALA A 664 -4.26 -9.80 39.69
N GLU A 665 -5.05 -10.41 38.81
CA GLU A 665 -4.53 -11.35 37.80
C GLU A 665 -3.65 -10.66 36.77
N MET A 666 -3.98 -9.42 36.38
CA MET A 666 -3.16 -8.61 35.47
C MET A 666 -1.87 -8.12 36.14
N ASP A 667 -1.92 -7.75 37.42
CA ASP A 667 -0.74 -7.40 38.23
C ASP A 667 0.20 -8.62 38.34
N GLU A 668 -0.34 -9.83 38.56
CA GLU A 668 0.43 -11.08 38.61
C GLU A 668 1.00 -11.46 37.23
N LEU A 669 0.23 -11.33 36.15
CA LEU A 669 0.69 -11.58 34.78
C LEU A 669 1.84 -10.65 34.40
N HIS A 670 1.71 -9.35 34.69
CA HIS A 670 2.77 -8.36 34.46
C HIS A 670 4.03 -8.68 35.26
N ALA A 671 3.91 -9.06 36.54
CA ALA A 671 5.04 -9.47 37.36
C ALA A 671 5.72 -10.74 36.83
N TYR A 672 4.95 -11.74 36.40
CA TYR A 672 5.45 -12.99 35.82
C TYR A 672 6.18 -12.75 34.49
N ALA A 673 5.58 -11.97 33.59
CA ALA A 673 6.21 -11.56 32.32
C ALA A 673 7.52 -10.81 32.55
N THR A 674 7.52 -9.82 33.46
CA THR A 674 8.72 -9.05 33.83
C THR A 674 9.84 -9.97 34.37
N ALA A 675 9.52 -10.93 35.23
CA ALA A 675 10.48 -11.90 35.76
C ALA A 675 11.07 -12.84 34.68
N LYS A 676 10.33 -13.08 33.59
CA LYS A 676 10.79 -13.85 32.42
C LYS A 676 11.51 -12.98 31.37
N GLY A 677 11.51 -11.65 31.53
CA GLY A 677 12.08 -10.70 30.59
C GLY A 677 11.16 -10.30 29.43
N ILE A 678 9.87 -10.60 29.53
CA ILE A 678 8.82 -10.29 28.55
C ILE A 678 8.10 -9.00 28.97
N GLY A 679 8.07 -8.01 28.08
CA GLY A 679 7.23 -6.81 28.26
C GLY A 679 5.75 -7.11 28.01
N LEU A 680 4.85 -6.33 28.62
CA LEU A 680 3.42 -6.37 28.31
C LEU A 680 3.03 -5.14 27.49
N ILE A 681 2.28 -5.31 26.40
CA ILE A 681 1.69 -4.22 25.61
C ILE A 681 0.17 -4.44 25.62
N ALA A 682 -0.56 -3.64 26.39
CA ALA A 682 -2.01 -3.75 26.47
C ALA A 682 -2.69 -3.05 25.28
N ALA A 683 -3.78 -3.62 24.78
CA ALA A 683 -4.67 -2.96 23.82
C ALA A 683 -6.12 -2.81 24.34
N VAL A 684 -6.69 -1.62 24.14
CA VAL A 684 -8.12 -1.34 24.35
C VAL A 684 -8.62 -0.59 23.12
N ASN A 685 -9.34 -1.28 22.25
CA ASN A 685 -9.74 -0.77 20.94
C ASN A 685 -10.87 0.27 21.04
N SER A 686 -10.79 1.28 20.17
CA SER A 686 -11.83 2.27 19.87
C SER A 686 -11.40 3.09 18.64
N PRO A 687 -12.30 3.76 17.90
CA PRO A 687 -13.75 3.79 18.08
C PRO A 687 -14.48 2.62 17.40
N GLY A 688 -13.77 1.75 16.66
CA GLY A 688 -14.26 0.43 16.25
C GLY A 688 -14.02 -0.64 17.33
N HIS A 689 -14.43 -1.88 17.05
CA HIS A 689 -14.18 -3.08 17.89
C HIS A 689 -14.46 -2.87 19.39
N MET A 690 -15.63 -2.33 19.72
CA MET A 690 -16.00 -1.94 21.09
C MET A 690 -17.46 -2.26 21.49
N ASP A 691 -18.06 -3.32 20.94
CA ASP A 691 -19.42 -3.81 21.23
C ASP A 691 -19.77 -3.80 22.73
N ALA A 692 -18.89 -4.36 23.56
CA ALA A 692 -19.08 -4.44 25.00
C ALA A 692 -19.14 -3.05 25.67
N LEU A 693 -18.38 -2.09 25.16
CA LEU A 693 -18.39 -0.71 25.67
C LEU A 693 -19.62 0.05 25.17
N LEU A 694 -20.11 -0.22 23.97
CA LEU A 694 -21.33 0.37 23.42
C LEU A 694 -22.56 -0.07 24.23
N VAL A 695 -22.71 -1.38 24.48
CA VAL A 695 -23.77 -1.90 25.37
C VAL A 695 -23.57 -1.39 26.80
N ALA A 696 -22.33 -1.30 27.32
CA ALA A 696 -22.09 -0.74 28.64
C ALA A 696 -22.53 0.73 28.75
N MET A 697 -22.28 1.54 27.72
CA MET A 697 -22.70 2.94 27.66
C MET A 697 -24.23 3.09 27.69
N GLU A 698 -24.97 2.24 26.98
CA GLU A 698 -26.45 2.20 27.07
C GLU A 698 -26.93 1.89 28.50
N LYS A 699 -26.33 0.88 29.15
CA LYS A 699 -26.66 0.49 30.54
C LYS A 699 -26.39 1.61 31.54
N LEU A 700 -25.42 2.47 31.26
CA LEU A 700 -25.02 3.63 32.05
C LEU A 700 -25.77 4.93 31.67
N GLY A 701 -26.82 4.83 30.83
CA GLY A 701 -27.64 5.95 30.43
C GLY A 701 -26.88 6.97 29.56
N ILE A 702 -26.13 6.46 28.58
CA ILE A 702 -25.70 7.20 27.39
C ILE A 702 -26.50 6.64 26.22
N GLU A 703 -27.38 7.44 25.65
CA GLU A 703 -28.29 6.99 24.58
C GLU A 703 -27.59 6.98 23.22
N ASN A 704 -27.86 5.95 22.41
CA ASN A 704 -27.37 5.77 21.04
C ASN A 704 -25.85 6.02 20.87
N PRO A 705 -24.97 5.32 21.62
CA PRO A 705 -23.52 5.49 21.47
C PRO A 705 -22.98 4.96 20.12
N GLN A 706 -23.75 4.18 19.36
CA GLN A 706 -23.31 3.51 18.14
C GLN A 706 -23.33 4.41 16.90
N ALA A 707 -22.36 4.24 16.00
CA ALA A 707 -22.40 4.83 14.66
C ALA A 707 -23.56 4.24 13.83
N SER A 708 -24.13 5.04 12.92
CA SER A 708 -25.19 4.59 12.01
C SER A 708 -24.91 5.05 10.58
N PHE A 709 -24.84 4.08 9.66
CA PHE A 709 -24.62 4.28 8.23
C PHE A 709 -25.70 3.52 7.43
N ASP A 710 -25.36 2.40 6.78
CA ASP A 710 -26.36 1.54 6.11
C ASP A 710 -27.24 0.81 7.14
N THR A 711 -26.65 0.49 8.30
CA THR A 711 -27.29 -0.03 9.52
C THR A 711 -26.79 0.75 10.75
N VAL A 712 -27.37 0.48 11.92
CA VAL A 712 -26.75 0.85 13.20
C VAL A 712 -25.65 -0.17 13.49
N SER A 713 -24.42 0.29 13.67
CA SER A 713 -23.27 -0.55 14.01
C SER A 713 -23.45 -1.18 15.39
N LYS A 714 -22.88 -2.38 15.57
CA LYS A 714 -22.67 -3.00 16.88
C LYS A 714 -21.26 -2.78 17.40
N THR A 715 -20.29 -2.64 16.50
CA THR A 715 -18.86 -2.60 16.83
C THR A 715 -18.35 -1.19 17.10
N THR A 716 -19.00 -0.17 16.55
CA THR A 716 -18.38 1.16 16.38
C THR A 716 -19.17 2.31 17.01
N MET A 717 -18.47 3.22 17.68
CA MET A 717 -18.99 4.43 18.32
C MET A 717 -19.25 5.58 17.34
N ASP A 718 -20.34 6.31 17.54
CA ASP A 718 -20.62 7.57 16.84
C ASP A 718 -19.66 8.69 17.29
N LEU A 719 -18.78 9.11 16.39
CA LEU A 719 -17.85 10.24 16.58
C LEU A 719 -18.53 11.61 16.75
N THR A 720 -19.84 11.72 16.48
CA THR A 720 -20.65 12.91 16.74
C THR A 720 -21.36 12.88 18.09
N ASN A 721 -21.47 11.71 18.74
CA ASN A 721 -22.03 11.56 20.08
C ASN A 721 -20.97 11.93 21.14
N GLU A 722 -20.84 13.23 21.43
CA GLU A 722 -19.90 13.74 22.43
C GLU A 722 -20.01 13.04 23.78
N ALA A 723 -21.21 12.58 24.19
CA ALA A 723 -21.39 11.89 25.45
C ALA A 723 -20.72 10.50 25.47
N ALA A 724 -20.83 9.75 24.37
CA ALA A 724 -20.13 8.47 24.19
C ALA A 724 -18.62 8.68 24.06
N VAL A 725 -18.20 9.66 23.25
CA VAL A 725 -16.78 10.00 23.02
C VAL A 725 -16.08 10.39 24.33
N ASN A 726 -16.70 11.25 25.14
CA ASN A 726 -16.14 11.67 26.43
C ASN A 726 -16.03 10.52 27.42
N PHE A 727 -17.03 9.64 27.50
CA PHE A 727 -17.00 8.47 28.39
C PHE A 727 -15.91 7.49 27.97
N THR A 728 -15.81 7.19 26.67
CA THR A 728 -14.81 6.26 26.12
C THR A 728 -13.39 6.78 26.32
N LYS A 729 -13.13 8.08 26.09
CA LYS A 729 -11.85 8.71 26.42
C LYS A 729 -11.53 8.62 27.91
N ALA A 730 -12.47 8.96 28.80
CA ALA A 730 -12.25 8.89 30.24
C ALA A 730 -11.96 7.45 30.73
N LEU A 731 -12.65 6.46 30.16
CA LEU A 731 -12.46 5.04 30.44
C LEU A 731 -11.07 4.55 29.98
N ILE A 732 -10.69 4.82 28.72
CA ILE A 732 -9.36 4.48 28.17
C ILE A 732 -8.26 5.18 28.97
N GLY A 733 -8.44 6.45 29.32
CA GLY A 733 -7.52 7.20 30.17
C GLY A 733 -7.28 6.54 31.53
N LYS A 734 -8.30 5.89 32.11
CA LYS A 734 -8.20 5.12 33.36
C LYS A 734 -7.38 3.83 33.21
N TYR A 735 -7.50 3.14 32.07
CA TYR A 735 -6.64 2.00 31.74
C TYR A 735 -5.19 2.42 31.48
N MET A 736 -4.96 3.52 30.74
CA MET A 736 -3.62 4.09 30.58
C MET A 736 -3.00 4.48 31.93
N ASP A 737 -3.78 5.02 32.89
CA ASP A 737 -3.31 5.29 34.25
C ASP A 737 -2.93 4.03 35.05
N TYR A 738 -3.54 2.88 34.76
CA TYR A 738 -3.13 1.59 35.34
C TYR A 738 -1.87 1.03 34.67
N PHE A 739 -1.69 1.21 33.36
CA PHE A 739 -0.61 0.61 32.57
C PHE A 739 0.68 1.43 32.49
N LYS A 740 0.68 2.74 32.76
CA LYS A 740 1.88 3.61 32.64
C LYS A 740 3.12 3.15 33.43
N ASP A 741 2.91 2.51 34.58
CA ASP A 741 3.99 1.98 35.43
C ASP A 741 4.28 0.48 35.17
N LYS A 742 3.63 -0.11 34.14
CA LYS A 742 3.66 -1.55 33.81
C LYS A 742 3.95 -1.85 32.34
N SER A 743 3.85 -0.86 31.47
CA SER A 743 4.09 -0.98 30.05
C SER A 743 4.83 0.24 29.53
N LYS A 744 5.53 0.05 28.41
CA LYS A 744 6.13 1.14 27.63
C LYS A 744 5.21 1.64 26.53
N ILE A 745 4.25 0.81 26.07
CA ILE A 745 3.41 1.06 24.90
C ILE A 745 1.95 0.77 25.25
N PHE A 746 1.04 1.66 24.84
CA PHE A 746 -0.40 1.39 24.93
C PHE A 746 -1.01 1.43 23.53
N ASN A 747 -1.62 0.32 23.10
CA ASN A 747 -2.33 0.27 21.84
C ASN A 747 -3.79 0.70 22.04
N TYR A 748 -4.24 1.70 21.29
CA TYR A 748 -5.62 2.17 21.31
C TYR A 748 -6.43 1.78 20.06
N GLY A 749 -5.83 0.95 19.18
CA GLY A 749 -6.50 0.27 18.08
C GLY A 749 -6.77 1.16 16.87
N THR A 750 -8.02 1.58 16.69
CA THR A 750 -8.55 2.42 15.58
C THR A 750 -8.66 1.74 14.20
N ASP A 751 -8.50 0.43 14.14
CA ASP A 751 -8.79 -0.44 13.00
C ASP A 751 -10.30 -0.56 12.68
N GLU A 752 -10.58 -0.97 11.43
CA GLU A 752 -11.88 -1.40 10.89
C GLU A 752 -13.16 -0.61 11.30
N TYR A 753 -13.05 0.71 11.45
CA TYR A 753 -14.17 1.58 11.83
C TYR A 753 -15.45 1.28 11.05
N ALA A 754 -16.54 0.96 11.75
CA ALA A 754 -17.88 0.66 11.21
C ALA A 754 -17.92 -0.37 10.07
N ASN A 755 -17.00 -1.35 10.08
CA ASN A 755 -16.96 -2.45 9.10
C ASN A 755 -18.33 -3.15 8.93
N ASP A 756 -19.00 -3.46 10.02
CA ASP A 756 -20.31 -4.13 10.09
C ASP A 756 -21.48 -3.31 9.51
N ALA A 757 -21.38 -1.97 9.53
CA ALA A 757 -22.42 -1.03 9.11
C ALA A 757 -22.15 -0.36 7.75
N THR A 758 -21.04 -0.72 7.09
CA THR A 758 -20.58 -0.12 5.82
C THR A 758 -20.05 -1.14 4.80
N SER A 759 -20.23 -2.44 5.04
CA SER A 759 -19.63 -3.52 4.22
C SER A 759 -18.09 -3.41 4.11
N ALA A 760 -17.43 -3.11 5.24
CA ALA A 760 -15.99 -2.83 5.33
C ALA A 760 -15.52 -1.65 4.45
N GLN A 761 -16.28 -0.55 4.43
CA GLN A 761 -15.95 0.68 3.70
C GLN A 761 -15.90 1.93 4.61
N GLY A 762 -15.72 1.75 5.92
CA GLY A 762 -15.89 2.82 6.92
C GLY A 762 -15.08 4.09 6.70
N TRP A 763 -13.82 3.99 6.24
CA TRP A 763 -13.01 5.17 5.92
C TRP A 763 -13.55 5.98 4.75
N TYR A 764 -14.09 5.29 3.73
CA TYR A 764 -14.81 5.93 2.63
C TYR A 764 -16.10 6.60 3.13
N TYR A 765 -16.84 5.96 4.03
CA TYR A 765 -18.02 6.57 4.67
C TYR A 765 -17.65 7.79 5.54
N LEU A 766 -16.55 7.73 6.30
CA LEU A 766 -16.04 8.87 7.07
C LEU A 766 -15.64 10.05 6.18
N LYS A 767 -15.02 9.83 5.02
CA LYS A 767 -14.76 10.90 4.04
C LYS A 767 -16.03 11.38 3.34
N TRP A 768 -16.98 10.48 3.03
CA TRP A 768 -18.25 10.82 2.39
C TRP A 768 -19.17 11.69 3.26
N TYR A 769 -19.17 11.47 4.58
CA TYR A 769 -19.99 12.21 5.55
C TYR A 769 -19.26 13.37 6.25
N ASP A 770 -18.03 13.73 5.82
CA ASP A 770 -17.19 14.78 6.43
C ASP A 770 -16.89 14.55 7.93
N LEU A 771 -16.71 13.27 8.30
CA LEU A 771 -16.41 12.81 9.66
C LEU A 771 -14.96 12.34 9.83
N TYR A 772 -14.18 12.20 8.75
CA TYR A 772 -12.78 11.77 8.82
C TYR A 772 -11.89 12.72 9.65
N GLY A 773 -12.17 14.03 9.60
CA GLY A 773 -11.56 15.01 10.50
C GLY A 773 -11.81 14.70 11.99
N LYS A 774 -13.04 14.32 12.36
CA LYS A 774 -13.40 13.94 13.73
C LYS A 774 -12.74 12.64 14.18
N PHE A 775 -12.53 11.70 13.26
CA PHE A 775 -11.75 10.50 13.55
C PHE A 775 -10.29 10.84 13.89
N ALA A 776 -9.65 11.75 13.14
CA ALA A 776 -8.30 12.21 13.47
C ALA A 776 -8.26 12.99 14.80
N GLU A 777 -9.22 13.89 15.07
CA GLU A 777 -9.37 14.55 16.38
C GLU A 777 -9.47 13.52 17.53
N TYR A 778 -10.18 12.41 17.32
CA TYR A 778 -10.29 11.32 18.27
C TYR A 778 -8.95 10.59 18.46
N SER A 779 -8.35 10.05 17.38
CA SER A 779 -7.08 9.31 17.42
C SER A 779 -5.93 10.15 18.00
N ASN A 780 -5.77 11.40 17.54
CA ASN A 780 -4.74 12.32 18.02
C ASN A 780 -4.89 12.62 19.51
N SER A 781 -6.13 12.69 20.03
CA SER A 781 -6.34 12.90 21.47
C SER A 781 -5.99 11.67 22.32
N LEU A 782 -6.20 10.44 21.82
CA LEU A 782 -5.74 9.22 22.49
C LEU A 782 -4.20 9.11 22.46
N ALA A 783 -3.58 9.50 21.34
CA ALA A 783 -2.12 9.59 21.23
C ALA A 783 -1.52 10.56 22.25
N ALA A 784 -2.11 11.75 22.39
CA ALA A 784 -1.71 12.73 23.41
C ALA A 784 -1.91 12.20 24.85
N MET A 785 -3.07 11.59 25.15
CA MET A 785 -3.35 11.01 26.46
C MET A 785 -2.38 9.89 26.87
N ALA A 786 -1.88 9.10 25.91
CA ALA A 786 -0.83 8.12 26.16
C ALA A 786 0.49 8.82 26.55
N ARG A 787 0.94 9.79 25.76
CA ARG A 787 2.19 10.53 26.01
C ARG A 787 2.17 11.32 27.32
N GLU A 788 1.05 11.96 27.66
CA GLU A 788 0.87 12.65 28.94
C GLU A 788 1.06 11.72 30.15
N LYS A 789 0.81 10.43 29.98
CA LYS A 789 0.99 9.38 30.99
C LYS A 789 2.34 8.65 30.84
N GLY A 790 3.22 9.07 29.93
CA GLY A 790 4.53 8.46 29.69
C GLY A 790 4.51 7.18 28.84
N LEU A 791 3.37 6.83 28.27
CA LEU A 791 3.21 5.67 27.38
C LEU A 791 3.49 6.08 25.92
N GLN A 792 4.22 5.23 25.19
CA GLN A 792 4.33 5.32 23.74
C GLN A 792 2.96 4.97 23.12
N PRO A 793 2.29 5.87 22.39
CA PRO A 793 1.06 5.54 21.68
C PRO A 793 1.31 4.53 20.56
N MET A 794 0.41 3.56 20.41
CA MET A 794 0.36 2.63 19.28
C MET A 794 -1.08 2.52 18.75
N ALA A 795 -1.21 2.34 17.44
CA ALA A 795 -2.49 2.15 16.75
C ALA A 795 -2.26 1.32 15.47
N PHE A 796 -3.31 0.74 14.91
CA PHE A 796 -3.25 0.10 13.59
C PHE A 796 -3.22 1.13 12.46
N ASN A 797 -2.78 0.73 11.26
CA ASN A 797 -2.51 1.67 10.17
C ASN A 797 -3.75 2.21 9.44
N ASP A 798 -4.90 1.56 9.60
CA ASP A 798 -6.10 1.73 8.78
C ASP A 798 -6.58 3.17 8.65
N GLY A 799 -6.78 3.84 9.79
CA GLY A 799 -7.35 5.18 9.81
C GLY A 799 -6.38 6.29 9.41
N PHE A 800 -5.07 6.03 9.29
CA PHE A 800 -4.05 7.05 9.11
C PHE A 800 -3.81 7.35 7.61
N TYR A 801 -4.03 8.59 7.18
CA TYR A 801 -3.79 9.07 5.81
C TYR A 801 -4.50 8.25 4.70
N TYR A 802 -5.73 7.83 4.97
CA TYR A 802 -6.52 6.95 4.11
C TYR A 802 -6.61 7.45 2.65
N GLY A 803 -6.25 6.58 1.70
CA GLY A 803 -6.14 6.89 0.27
C GLY A 803 -4.76 7.36 -0.21
N ASP A 804 -3.72 7.34 0.63
CA ASP A 804 -2.46 8.08 0.41
C ASP A 804 -2.73 9.62 0.29
N GLU A 805 -3.73 10.12 1.03
CA GLU A 805 -4.19 11.53 1.04
C GLU A 805 -3.93 12.19 2.40
N ASP A 806 -3.48 13.46 2.41
CA ASP A 806 -3.20 14.27 3.60
C ASP A 806 -4.14 15.48 3.79
N ASP A 807 -5.41 15.29 3.43
CA ASP A 807 -6.52 16.20 3.73
C ASP A 807 -6.74 16.41 5.25
N VAL A 808 -6.29 15.47 6.08
CA VAL A 808 -6.37 15.53 7.54
C VAL A 808 -5.02 15.16 8.18
N ALA A 809 -4.62 15.91 9.22
CA ALA A 809 -3.37 15.70 9.93
C ALA A 809 -3.49 14.73 11.11
N PHE A 810 -2.62 13.73 11.14
CA PHE A 810 -2.49 12.77 12.25
C PHE A 810 -1.25 13.03 13.09
N ASP A 811 -1.32 12.66 14.37
CA ASP A 811 -0.23 12.73 15.34
C ASP A 811 0.96 11.86 14.93
N LYS A 812 2.19 12.41 15.02
CA LYS A 812 3.41 11.82 14.45
C LYS A 812 4.18 10.91 15.40
N ASP A 813 3.89 10.95 16.69
CA ASP A 813 4.60 10.12 17.66
C ASP A 813 4.01 8.70 17.74
N VAL A 814 2.91 8.41 17.04
CA VAL A 814 2.23 7.10 17.06
C VAL A 814 3.10 6.03 16.41
N LEU A 815 3.32 4.92 17.12
CA LEU A 815 3.88 3.70 16.57
C LEU A 815 2.78 2.98 15.76
N ILE A 816 2.97 2.86 14.45
CA ILE A 816 2.00 2.25 13.55
C ILE A 816 2.18 0.72 13.55
N SER A 817 1.23 -0.01 14.11
CA SER A 817 1.08 -1.46 13.98
C SER A 817 0.55 -1.76 12.58
N TYR A 818 1.44 -1.87 11.59
CA TYR A 818 1.08 -1.96 10.19
C TYR A 818 0.85 -3.42 9.78
N TRP A 819 -0.35 -3.75 9.32
CA TRP A 819 -0.76 -5.12 9.05
C TRP A 819 -1.19 -5.38 7.60
N SER A 820 -1.74 -4.38 6.90
CA SER A 820 -2.23 -4.50 5.53
C SER A 820 -2.34 -3.14 4.83
N LYS A 821 -2.31 -3.10 3.49
CA LYS A 821 -2.79 -1.92 2.72
C LYS A 821 -4.31 -2.01 2.40
N GLY A 822 -4.98 -3.02 2.94
CA GLY A 822 -6.38 -3.29 2.67
C GLY A 822 -6.61 -3.93 1.30
N TRP A 823 -7.87 -3.95 0.88
CA TRP A 823 -8.38 -4.63 -0.31
C TRP A 823 -9.20 -3.66 -1.17
N TRP A 824 -9.80 -4.16 -2.25
CA TRP A 824 -10.59 -3.34 -3.17
C TRP A 824 -11.73 -2.60 -2.46
N GLY A 825 -11.64 -1.27 -2.40
CA GLY A 825 -12.62 -0.41 -1.74
C GLY A 825 -12.26 -0.02 -0.29
N TYR A 826 -11.19 -0.59 0.26
CA TYR A 826 -10.64 -0.31 1.59
C TYR A 826 -9.18 0.16 1.42
N ASN A 827 -9.02 1.33 0.81
CA ASN A 827 -7.76 1.81 0.23
C ASN A 827 -6.85 2.48 1.29
N LEU A 828 -6.20 1.69 2.15
CA LEU A 828 -5.37 2.21 3.24
C LEU A 828 -4.10 2.91 2.72
N ALA A 829 -3.51 3.78 3.55
CA ALA A 829 -2.21 4.38 3.24
C ALA A 829 -1.12 3.32 3.10
N SER A 830 -0.22 3.50 2.13
CA SER A 830 0.96 2.65 1.96
C SER A 830 1.98 2.84 3.09
N PRO A 831 2.78 1.81 3.41
CA PRO A 831 3.85 1.97 4.39
C PRO A 831 4.92 2.96 3.89
N GLN A 832 5.13 3.08 2.57
CA GLN A 832 5.97 4.12 1.98
C GLN A 832 5.44 5.52 2.31
N TYR A 833 4.16 5.80 2.03
CA TYR A 833 3.58 7.12 2.31
C TYR A 833 3.61 7.46 3.80
N LEU A 834 3.32 6.49 4.69
CA LEU A 834 3.44 6.69 6.13
C LEU A 834 4.91 6.91 6.57
N ALA A 835 5.89 6.24 5.94
CA ALA A 835 7.31 6.50 6.18
C ALA A 835 7.72 7.91 5.73
N ASP A 836 7.24 8.37 4.57
CA ASP A 836 7.46 9.73 4.06
C ASP A 836 6.79 10.80 4.95
N LYS A 837 5.68 10.47 5.61
CA LYS A 837 5.09 11.30 6.69
C LYS A 837 5.82 11.17 8.03
N GLY A 838 6.88 10.37 8.13
CA GLY A 838 7.76 10.26 9.30
C GLY A 838 7.37 9.22 10.35
N TYR A 839 6.46 8.28 10.05
CA TYR A 839 6.04 7.26 11.01
C TYR A 839 7.10 6.17 11.27
N LYS A 840 7.00 5.56 12.45
CA LYS A 840 7.70 4.34 12.82
C LYS A 840 6.71 3.18 12.84
N PHE A 841 7.18 1.99 12.45
CA PHE A 841 6.34 0.80 12.35
C PHE A 841 6.67 -0.24 13.42
N LEU A 842 5.65 -0.96 13.87
CA LEU A 842 5.74 -2.34 14.32
C LEU A 842 5.18 -3.17 13.16
N ASN A 843 5.97 -4.12 12.64
CA ASN A 843 5.54 -4.92 11.49
C ASN A 843 4.57 -6.02 11.95
N THR A 844 3.28 -5.82 11.74
CA THR A 844 2.21 -6.69 12.20
C THR A 844 1.57 -7.41 11.01
N ASN A 845 2.38 -7.83 10.04
CA ASN A 845 1.91 -8.31 8.73
C ASN A 845 0.85 -9.43 8.87
N GLY A 846 -0.31 -9.21 8.24
CA GLY A 846 -1.43 -10.15 8.20
C GLY A 846 -1.09 -11.53 7.61
N ASP A 847 0.00 -11.65 6.85
CA ASP A 847 0.54 -12.94 6.42
C ASP A 847 0.79 -13.90 7.60
N TRP A 848 1.17 -13.39 8.78
CA TRP A 848 1.45 -14.18 9.99
C TRP A 848 0.24 -14.38 10.92
N TYR A 849 -0.96 -13.94 10.52
CA TYR A 849 -2.15 -14.09 11.36
C TYR A 849 -2.65 -15.54 11.40
N TYR A 850 -3.03 -16.01 12.59
CA TYR A 850 -3.81 -17.23 12.81
C TYR A 850 -5.10 -16.90 13.56
N VAL A 851 -6.25 -17.11 12.93
CA VAL A 851 -7.57 -17.08 13.60
C VAL A 851 -7.88 -18.46 14.18
N LEU A 852 -8.17 -18.54 15.48
CA LEU A 852 -8.35 -19.79 16.20
C LEU A 852 -9.39 -20.71 15.52
N GLY A 853 -8.94 -21.91 15.14
CA GLY A 853 -9.75 -22.93 14.48
C GLY A 853 -9.75 -22.91 12.94
N HIS A 854 -9.30 -21.83 12.28
CA HIS A 854 -9.35 -21.70 10.82
C HIS A 854 -8.33 -22.60 10.08
N ARG A 855 -8.74 -23.23 8.98
CA ARG A 855 -7.94 -24.18 8.18
C ARG A 855 -8.13 -23.98 6.66
N GLY A 856 -7.09 -24.25 5.87
CA GLY A 856 -7.18 -24.39 4.42
C GLY A 856 -7.55 -23.09 3.69
N GLU A 857 -8.77 -23.00 3.16
CA GLU A 857 -9.26 -21.84 2.38
C GLU A 857 -10.02 -20.81 3.25
N GLN A 858 -10.08 -20.99 4.58
CA GLN A 858 -10.56 -19.95 5.50
C GLN A 858 -9.56 -18.78 5.58
N SER A 859 -10.00 -17.61 6.04
CA SER A 859 -9.10 -16.49 6.35
C SER A 859 -8.11 -16.87 7.46
N TYR A 860 -6.86 -16.39 7.35
CA TYR A 860 -5.81 -16.55 8.38
C TYR A 860 -5.71 -17.97 9.00
N PRO A 861 -5.59 -19.04 8.19
CA PRO A 861 -5.63 -20.41 8.66
C PRO A 861 -4.25 -20.87 9.18
N LEU A 862 -4.26 -21.86 10.08
CA LEU A 862 -3.05 -22.38 10.74
C LEU A 862 -1.93 -22.75 9.76
N ASP A 863 -2.27 -23.44 8.67
CA ASP A 863 -1.31 -23.90 7.66
C ASP A 863 -0.65 -22.74 6.88
N LYS A 864 -1.34 -21.61 6.71
CA LYS A 864 -0.77 -20.40 6.11
C LYS A 864 0.07 -19.61 7.10
N ALA A 865 -0.38 -19.46 8.35
CA ALA A 865 0.39 -18.81 9.40
C ALA A 865 1.76 -19.49 9.59
N LEU A 866 1.80 -20.83 9.56
CA LEU A 866 3.03 -21.63 9.54
C LEU A 866 3.86 -21.37 8.27
N GLN A 867 3.25 -21.51 7.08
CA GLN A 867 3.94 -21.30 5.80
C GLN A 867 4.60 -19.91 5.72
N HIS A 868 3.89 -18.86 6.12
CA HIS A 868 4.36 -17.47 6.04
C HIS A 868 5.38 -17.13 7.14
N SER A 869 5.28 -17.77 8.31
CA SER A 869 6.31 -17.67 9.36
C SER A 869 7.69 -18.19 8.89
N GLU A 870 7.70 -19.07 7.88
CA GLU A 870 8.91 -19.63 7.26
C GLU A 870 9.28 -19.01 5.89
N THR A 871 8.51 -18.04 5.37
CA THR A 871 8.72 -17.50 4.02
C THR A 871 8.60 -15.98 3.86
N VAL A 872 7.94 -15.28 4.79
CA VAL A 872 7.81 -13.81 4.79
C VAL A 872 8.92 -13.21 5.66
N PRO A 873 9.81 -12.35 5.13
CA PRO A 873 10.93 -11.79 5.89
C PRO A 873 10.49 -10.94 7.08
N PHE A 874 11.21 -11.03 8.20
CA PHE A 874 10.91 -10.32 9.46
C PHE A 874 10.66 -8.81 9.29
N GLU A 875 11.43 -8.13 8.44
CA GLU A 875 11.30 -6.68 8.17
C GLU A 875 10.29 -6.34 7.04
N GLN A 876 9.66 -7.32 6.38
CA GLN A 876 8.72 -7.07 5.27
C GLN A 876 7.36 -6.60 5.78
N LEU A 877 7.10 -5.28 5.67
CA LEU A 877 5.78 -4.70 5.86
C LEU A 877 4.81 -5.20 4.77
N ALA A 878 3.55 -5.43 5.14
CA ALA A 878 2.52 -5.87 4.20
C ALA A 878 2.39 -4.93 2.98
N SER A 879 2.02 -5.49 1.82
CA SER A 879 2.04 -4.85 0.49
C SER A 879 3.42 -4.45 -0.07
N THR A 880 4.52 -4.70 0.65
CA THR A 880 5.89 -4.48 0.14
C THR A 880 6.59 -5.80 -0.20
N LYS A 881 7.71 -5.70 -0.93
CA LYS A 881 8.62 -6.81 -1.18
C LYS A 881 9.99 -6.45 -0.62
N TYR A 882 10.47 -7.24 0.34
CA TYR A 882 11.81 -7.09 0.93
C TYR A 882 12.83 -7.92 0.12
N PRO A 883 14.08 -7.45 -0.08
CA PRO A 883 14.64 -6.16 0.35
C PRO A 883 14.40 -4.98 -0.62
N ASP A 884 13.70 -5.19 -1.75
CA ASP A 884 13.45 -4.17 -2.79
C ASP A 884 12.88 -2.86 -2.22
N VAL A 885 12.06 -2.97 -1.18
CA VAL A 885 11.60 -1.87 -0.32
C VAL A 885 12.08 -2.15 1.11
N LYS A 886 12.99 -1.31 1.62
CA LYS A 886 13.44 -1.33 3.02
C LYS A 886 12.96 -0.10 3.76
N ILE A 887 11.99 -0.28 4.66
CA ILE A 887 11.45 0.75 5.55
C ILE A 887 11.84 0.39 6.99
N PRO A 888 12.40 1.31 7.79
CA PRO A 888 12.80 1.00 9.17
C PRO A 888 11.61 0.56 10.05
N THR A 889 11.73 -0.62 10.65
CA THR A 889 10.76 -1.14 11.63
C THR A 889 11.36 -1.14 13.04
N SER A 890 10.50 -1.13 14.05
CA SER A 890 10.88 -1.30 15.46
C SER A 890 11.00 -2.79 15.85
N GLY A 891 10.93 -3.70 14.87
CA GLY A 891 10.62 -5.12 15.04
C GLY A 891 9.20 -5.48 14.59
N SER A 892 8.76 -6.69 14.95
CA SER A 892 7.62 -7.36 14.31
C SER A 892 6.72 -8.10 15.31
N MET A 893 5.46 -8.29 14.93
CA MET A 893 4.39 -8.86 15.75
C MET A 893 3.60 -9.93 15.00
N LEU A 894 3.47 -11.12 15.62
CA LEU A 894 2.67 -12.22 15.12
C LEU A 894 1.27 -12.21 15.77
N GLY A 895 0.21 -12.41 14.99
CA GLY A 895 -1.18 -12.24 15.43
C GLY A 895 -1.95 -13.54 15.66
N ILE A 896 -2.41 -13.77 16.89
CA ILE A 896 -3.39 -14.83 17.22
C ILE A 896 -4.73 -14.16 17.53
N TRP A 897 -5.72 -14.43 16.67
CA TRP A 897 -7.01 -13.74 16.64
C TRP A 897 -8.18 -14.68 16.95
N ALA A 898 -9.28 -14.13 17.47
CA ALA A 898 -10.40 -14.91 17.98
C ALA A 898 -11.76 -14.43 17.43
N ASP A 899 -11.80 -14.11 16.14
CA ASP A 899 -12.96 -13.67 15.34
C ASP A 899 -14.20 -14.55 15.56
N GLU A 900 -13.98 -15.87 15.64
CA GLU A 900 -14.96 -16.85 16.12
C GLU A 900 -14.58 -17.27 17.58
N PRO A 901 -14.94 -16.50 18.62
CA PRO A 901 -14.42 -16.74 19.98
C PRO A 901 -14.96 -18.03 20.62
N ALA A 902 -15.96 -18.66 20.00
CA ALA A 902 -16.47 -19.98 20.35
C ALA A 902 -15.52 -21.13 19.96
N ASN A 903 -14.56 -20.91 19.06
CA ASN A 903 -13.59 -21.93 18.68
C ASN A 903 -12.62 -22.25 19.83
N GLU A 904 -12.10 -23.47 19.83
CA GLU A 904 -11.20 -23.97 20.88
C GLU A 904 -9.82 -23.29 20.78
N TYR A 905 -9.33 -22.72 21.89
CA TYR A 905 -7.92 -22.33 21.98
C TYR A 905 -7.10 -23.60 22.18
N LYS A 906 -6.24 -23.89 21.20
CA LYS A 906 -5.30 -25.00 21.21
C LYS A 906 -3.88 -24.46 21.38
N GLU A 907 -3.34 -24.74 22.55
CA GLU A 907 -2.03 -24.26 22.98
C GLU A 907 -0.91 -24.78 22.08
N GLU A 908 -1.02 -26.04 21.66
CA GLU A 908 -0.08 -26.69 20.75
C GLU A 908 -0.05 -26.04 19.36
N GLU A 909 -1.18 -25.52 18.86
CA GLU A 909 -1.26 -24.89 17.54
C GLU A 909 -0.69 -23.47 17.57
N VAL A 910 -0.99 -22.71 18.62
CA VAL A 910 -0.39 -21.37 18.84
C VAL A 910 1.12 -21.48 19.06
N PHE A 911 1.57 -22.47 19.85
CA PHE A 911 2.99 -22.69 20.09
C PHE A 911 3.75 -23.15 18.83
N GLN A 912 3.13 -23.93 17.94
CA GLN A 912 3.73 -24.28 16.63
C GLN A 912 3.98 -23.03 15.76
N VAL A 913 3.03 -22.10 15.70
CA VAL A 913 3.19 -20.84 14.93
C VAL A 913 4.27 -19.96 15.55
N MET A 914 4.29 -19.84 16.88
CA MET A 914 5.36 -19.12 17.60
C MET A 914 6.74 -19.75 17.35
N GLU A 915 6.83 -21.09 17.36
CA GLU A 915 8.06 -21.84 17.09
C GLU A 915 8.55 -21.62 15.65
N ALA A 916 7.67 -21.72 14.66
CA ALA A 916 8.04 -21.51 13.25
C ALA A 916 8.64 -20.11 13.05
N PHE A 917 7.97 -19.07 13.55
CA PHE A 917 8.41 -17.69 13.40
C PHE A 917 9.76 -17.42 14.10
N ALA A 918 9.95 -17.92 15.33
CA ALA A 918 11.22 -17.77 16.05
C ALA A 918 12.36 -18.61 15.45
N ASN A 919 12.06 -19.80 14.92
CA ASN A 919 13.05 -20.71 14.35
C ASN A 919 13.44 -20.36 12.91
N HIS A 920 12.63 -19.61 12.16
CA HIS A 920 13.07 -18.99 10.91
C HIS A 920 13.95 -17.77 11.20
N ASN A 921 13.53 -16.88 12.11
CA ASN A 921 14.13 -15.56 12.33
C ASN A 921 15.21 -15.54 13.43
N LYS A 922 16.04 -16.58 13.52
CA LYS A 922 16.96 -16.86 14.65
C LYS A 922 17.94 -15.74 15.04
N ASP A 923 18.29 -14.84 14.13
CA ASP A 923 19.15 -13.68 14.42
C ASP A 923 18.47 -12.65 15.34
N TYR A 924 17.16 -12.48 15.19
CA TYR A 924 16.38 -11.47 15.90
C TYR A 924 15.95 -11.97 17.29
N PHE A 925 15.60 -13.26 17.39
CA PHE A 925 15.16 -13.89 18.64
C PHE A 925 16.34 -14.22 19.56
N LYS A 926 16.11 -14.17 20.87
CA LYS A 926 17.13 -14.60 21.86
C LYS A 926 17.24 -16.13 21.94
N ALA A 927 18.40 -16.60 22.36
CA ALA A 927 18.60 -17.99 22.80
C ALA A 927 17.70 -18.34 23.99
N ASP A 928 17.44 -19.63 24.22
CA ASP A 928 16.81 -20.07 25.47
C ASP A 928 17.82 -20.00 26.62
N PHE A 929 17.52 -19.09 27.56
CA PHE A 929 18.30 -18.88 28.78
C PHE A 929 17.75 -19.65 29.99
N THR A 930 16.72 -20.49 29.82
CA THR A 930 16.04 -21.17 30.94
C THR A 930 16.97 -22.09 31.74
N ALA A 931 17.85 -22.82 31.06
CA ALA A 931 18.89 -23.61 31.71
C ALA A 931 19.90 -22.75 32.49
N LEU A 932 20.29 -21.58 31.95
CA LEU A 932 21.24 -20.68 32.60
C LEU A 932 20.66 -19.98 33.83
N ARG A 933 19.40 -19.53 33.76
CA ARG A 933 18.66 -19.00 34.92
C ARG A 933 18.63 -20.01 36.04
N LYS A 934 18.20 -21.25 35.75
CA LYS A 934 18.15 -22.34 36.72
C LYS A 934 19.52 -22.68 37.33
N ALA A 935 20.62 -22.55 36.56
CA ALA A 935 21.96 -22.72 37.10
C ALA A 935 22.37 -21.55 38.03
N VAL A 936 22.06 -20.30 37.66
CA VAL A 936 22.28 -19.12 38.51
C VAL A 936 21.46 -19.18 39.80
N ASP A 937 20.22 -19.68 39.75
CA ASP A 937 19.37 -19.87 40.93
C ASP A 937 19.95 -20.89 41.95
N THR A 938 20.93 -21.71 41.55
CA THR A 938 21.65 -22.63 42.46
C THR A 938 22.93 -22.05 43.08
N VAL A 939 23.27 -20.80 42.81
CA VAL A 939 24.40 -20.10 43.46
C VAL A 939 24.11 -19.96 44.97
N PRO A 940 24.99 -20.44 45.87
CA PRO A 940 24.77 -20.29 47.32
C PRO A 940 24.70 -18.83 47.75
N THR A 941 23.72 -18.50 48.60
CA THR A 941 23.49 -17.13 49.10
C THR A 941 24.53 -16.69 50.14
N ASP A 942 25.00 -17.61 50.99
CA ASP A 942 26.20 -17.43 51.79
C ASP A 942 27.39 -18.02 51.03
N LEU A 943 28.24 -17.15 50.50
CA LEU A 943 29.50 -17.54 49.90
C LEU A 943 30.67 -17.52 50.89
N ASP A 944 30.59 -16.86 52.06
CA ASP A 944 31.75 -16.71 52.95
C ASP A 944 32.23 -18.03 53.59
N ILE A 945 31.41 -19.08 53.54
CA ILE A 945 31.80 -20.45 53.91
C ILE A 945 32.75 -21.15 52.92
N TYR A 946 33.07 -20.55 51.76
CA TYR A 946 33.93 -21.14 50.71
C TYR A 946 35.29 -20.44 50.52
N THR A 947 36.33 -21.17 50.07
CA THR A 947 37.69 -20.62 49.96
C THR A 947 37.79 -19.51 48.91
N PRO A 948 38.59 -18.45 49.16
CA PRO A 948 38.68 -17.28 48.27
C PRO A 948 38.93 -17.62 46.79
N GLU A 949 39.71 -18.65 46.52
CA GLU A 949 40.09 -19.07 45.16
C GLU A 949 38.89 -19.66 44.40
N SER A 950 38.08 -20.48 45.08
CA SER A 950 36.88 -21.06 44.47
C SER A 950 35.78 -20.00 44.25
N ARG A 951 35.70 -19.02 45.16
CA ARG A 951 34.81 -17.85 45.02
C ARG A 951 35.24 -16.94 43.87
N ALA A 952 36.54 -16.68 43.72
CA ALA A 952 37.08 -15.91 42.60
C ALA A 952 36.84 -16.61 41.25
N ALA A 953 36.90 -17.94 41.19
CA ALA A 953 36.57 -18.71 40.00
C ALA A 953 35.08 -18.58 39.63
N LEU A 954 34.17 -18.77 40.60
CA LEU A 954 32.73 -18.60 40.37
C LEU A 954 32.37 -17.15 39.99
N ALA A 955 32.91 -16.16 40.70
CA ALA A 955 32.69 -14.75 40.40
C ALA A 955 33.20 -14.35 39.01
N LYS A 956 34.29 -14.97 38.52
CA LYS A 956 34.76 -14.77 37.15
C LYS A 956 33.76 -15.28 36.11
N VAL A 957 33.17 -16.46 36.33
CA VAL A 957 32.19 -17.05 35.40
C VAL A 957 30.87 -16.27 35.44
N LEU A 958 30.37 -15.92 36.63
CA LEU A 958 29.18 -15.07 36.79
C LEU A 958 29.37 -13.69 36.14
N GLY A 959 30.58 -13.13 36.23
CA GLY A 959 30.96 -11.87 35.58
C GLY A 959 31.23 -11.96 34.07
N SER A 960 31.09 -13.15 33.46
CA SER A 960 31.27 -13.35 32.01
C SER A 960 30.03 -13.91 31.29
N LEU A 961 28.88 -14.01 31.96
CA LEU A 961 27.64 -14.51 31.35
C LEU A 961 27.02 -13.50 30.38
N ASN A 962 26.72 -13.92 29.15
CA ASN A 962 26.16 -13.08 28.10
C ASN A 962 24.65 -13.31 27.91
N TRP A 963 23.83 -12.49 28.56
CA TRP A 963 22.36 -12.50 28.42
C TRP A 963 21.84 -11.87 27.11
N ASN A 964 22.72 -11.69 26.11
CA ASN A 964 22.40 -11.10 24.82
C ASN A 964 22.97 -11.91 23.64
N VAL A 965 22.71 -13.22 23.67
CA VAL A 965 22.98 -14.18 22.59
C VAL A 965 21.70 -14.44 21.78
N SER A 966 21.83 -14.57 20.45
CA SER A 966 20.73 -14.88 19.53
C SER A 966 20.42 -16.37 19.47
N ARG A 967 19.22 -16.73 19.00
CA ARG A 967 18.78 -18.13 18.82
C ARG A 967 19.61 -18.88 17.78
N ALA A 968 20.39 -18.18 16.96
CA ALA A 968 21.39 -18.75 16.06
C ALA A 968 22.65 -19.30 16.79
N HIS A 969 22.82 -18.96 18.07
CA HIS A 969 24.03 -19.21 18.86
C HIS A 969 23.74 -19.84 20.23
N GLN A 970 22.71 -20.70 20.31
CA GLN A 970 22.34 -21.44 21.53
C GLN A 970 23.55 -22.18 22.16
N ASP A 971 24.48 -22.65 21.33
CA ASP A 971 25.70 -23.33 21.74
C ASP A 971 26.58 -22.50 22.69
N GLN A 972 26.52 -21.16 22.61
CA GLN A 972 27.24 -20.26 23.51
C GLN A 972 26.60 -20.25 24.91
N VAL A 973 25.26 -20.23 24.97
CA VAL A 973 24.52 -20.31 26.25
C VAL A 973 24.70 -21.67 26.90
N ASP A 974 24.70 -22.75 26.12
CA ASP A 974 24.92 -24.10 26.62
C ASP A 974 26.34 -24.27 27.19
N GLN A 975 27.34 -23.60 26.58
CA GLN A 975 28.71 -23.50 27.12
C GLN A 975 28.77 -22.70 28.43
N GLU A 976 28.01 -21.61 28.55
CA GLU A 976 27.90 -20.84 29.81
C GLU A 976 27.25 -21.66 30.93
N VAL A 977 26.19 -22.43 30.63
CA VAL A 977 25.54 -23.36 31.58
C VAL A 977 26.54 -24.40 32.08
N ALA A 978 27.34 -24.99 31.17
CA ALA A 978 28.36 -25.96 31.53
C ALA A 978 29.47 -25.35 32.41
N ALA A 979 29.96 -24.15 32.04
CA ALA A 979 30.99 -23.43 32.79
C ALA A 979 30.52 -23.03 34.19
N LEU A 980 29.29 -22.54 34.34
CA LEU A 980 28.70 -22.18 35.62
C LEU A 980 28.48 -23.42 36.51
N THR A 981 27.95 -24.51 35.94
CA THR A 981 27.77 -25.78 36.64
C THR A 981 29.11 -26.34 37.14
N GLN A 982 30.17 -26.25 36.32
CA GLN A 982 31.52 -26.64 36.72
C GLN A 982 32.10 -25.74 37.82
N ALA A 983 31.86 -24.43 37.77
CA ALA A 983 32.31 -23.49 38.79
C ALA A 983 31.61 -23.71 40.14
N LEU A 984 30.31 -24.00 40.13
CA LEU A 984 29.52 -24.36 41.32
C LEU A 984 30.00 -25.68 41.94
N ALA A 985 30.22 -26.72 41.13
CA ALA A 985 30.83 -27.98 41.58
C ALA A 985 32.28 -27.81 42.06
N GLY A 986 32.95 -26.73 41.64
CA GLY A 986 34.31 -26.36 42.06
C GLY A 986 34.40 -25.60 43.39
N LEU A 987 33.27 -25.25 44.03
CA LEU A 987 33.23 -24.57 45.32
C LEU A 987 33.82 -25.45 46.44
N LYS A 988 34.74 -24.90 47.23
CA LYS A 988 35.44 -25.62 48.31
C LYS A 988 35.12 -25.00 49.67
N PRO A 989 34.50 -25.72 50.62
CA PRO A 989 34.25 -25.20 51.96
C PRO A 989 35.55 -24.87 52.71
N ILE A 990 35.52 -23.85 53.57
CA ILE A 990 36.63 -23.51 54.48
C ILE A 990 36.65 -24.52 55.63
N THR A 991 37.53 -25.52 55.55
CA THR A 991 37.82 -26.41 56.67
C THR A 991 38.69 -25.70 57.71
N GLN A 992 38.26 -25.68 58.97
CA GLN A 992 39.08 -25.17 60.08
C GLN A 992 40.30 -26.09 60.31
N VAL A 993 41.48 -25.62 59.92
CA VAL A 993 42.76 -26.20 60.35
C VAL A 993 43.22 -25.45 61.61
N GLY A 994 43.39 -26.19 62.71
CA GLY A 994 43.71 -25.64 64.03
C GLY A 994 45.15 -25.14 64.19
N SER A 995 45.40 -24.45 65.30
CA SER A 995 46.72 -23.93 65.68
C SER A 995 47.74 -25.04 65.96
N LEU A 996 49.01 -24.74 65.69
CA LEU A 996 50.21 -25.57 65.89
C LEU A 996 50.37 -26.11 67.32
N THR A 997 50.71 -27.40 67.46
CA THR A 997 51.78 -27.92 68.36
C THR A 997 52.05 -29.42 68.09
N GLU A 998 53.20 -29.94 68.54
CA GLU A 998 53.69 -31.29 68.24
C GLU A 998 53.33 -32.37 69.29
N ASN A 999 53.39 -33.63 68.84
CA ASN A 999 53.33 -34.92 69.56
C ASN A 999 51.97 -35.61 69.74
N ASP A 1000 51.92 -36.85 69.25
CA ASP A 1000 51.06 -37.99 69.56
C ASP A 1000 49.62 -37.78 70.09
N VAL A 1001 48.64 -38.22 69.29
CA VAL A 1001 47.96 -39.52 69.51
C VAL A 1001 47.20 -39.94 68.23
N LYS A 1002 47.14 -41.25 67.93
CA LYS A 1002 46.27 -41.79 66.88
C LYS A 1002 44.79 -41.63 67.25
N ALA A 1003 44.01 -40.92 66.43
CA ALA A 1003 42.55 -40.97 66.48
C ALA A 1003 41.91 -40.87 65.09
N LEU A 1004 41.35 -42.00 64.63
CA LEU A 1004 40.14 -42.12 63.81
C LEU A 1004 39.92 -41.08 62.67
N VAL A 1005 40.40 -41.43 61.48
CA VAL A 1005 39.65 -41.13 60.25
C VAL A 1005 38.49 -42.12 60.19
N GLU A 1006 37.25 -41.63 60.11
CA GLU A 1006 36.05 -42.44 59.91
C GLU A 1006 35.73 -42.44 58.40
N ASP A 1007 36.23 -43.44 57.67
CA ASP A 1007 35.88 -43.67 56.26
C ASP A 1007 34.39 -43.92 56.13
N LYS A 1008 33.66 -42.97 55.53
CA LYS A 1008 32.22 -43.08 55.30
C LYS A 1008 31.96 -43.56 53.87
N PRO A 1009 31.27 -44.71 53.69
CA PRO A 1009 30.95 -45.22 52.36
C PRO A 1009 29.99 -44.28 51.63
N SER A 1010 30.10 -44.24 50.31
CA SER A 1010 29.20 -43.47 49.44
C SER A 1010 27.90 -44.24 49.17
N LEU A 1011 26.77 -43.54 49.13
CA LEU A 1011 25.47 -44.12 48.79
C LEU A 1011 25.19 -43.98 47.28
N GLU A 1012 24.93 -45.09 46.61
CA GLU A 1012 24.55 -45.19 45.20
C GLU A 1012 23.09 -45.68 45.13
N ILE A 1013 22.24 -45.04 44.32
CA ILE A 1013 20.85 -45.46 44.12
C ILE A 1013 20.77 -46.21 42.80
N VAL A 1014 20.30 -47.45 42.83
CA VAL A 1014 20.18 -48.32 41.66
C VAL A 1014 18.71 -48.60 41.39
N GLU A 1015 18.22 -48.16 40.24
CA GLU A 1015 16.86 -48.43 39.79
C GLU A 1015 16.71 -49.87 39.27
N LYS A 1016 15.53 -50.46 39.49
CA LYS A 1016 15.25 -51.86 39.15
C LYS A 1016 13.78 -52.05 38.81
N GLU A 1017 13.49 -52.66 37.66
CA GLU A 1017 12.12 -53.04 37.33
C GLU A 1017 11.57 -54.09 38.31
N LEU A 1018 10.29 -53.96 38.65
CA LEU A 1018 9.52 -54.96 39.37
C LEU A 1018 8.47 -55.53 38.43
N ASP A 1019 8.57 -56.82 38.11
CA ASP A 1019 7.57 -57.52 37.31
C ASP A 1019 6.22 -57.59 38.04
N PHE A 1020 5.12 -57.67 37.28
CA PHE A 1020 3.76 -57.72 37.79
C PHE A 1020 3.22 -59.15 37.91
N ASP A 1021 2.33 -59.36 38.88
CA ASP A 1021 1.62 -60.63 39.03
C ASP A 1021 0.55 -60.83 37.94
N LEU A 1022 0.30 -62.09 37.56
CA LEU A 1022 -0.80 -62.50 36.68
C LEU A 1022 -1.95 -63.08 37.51
N VAL A 1023 -3.10 -62.41 37.50
CA VAL A 1023 -4.31 -62.79 38.26
C VAL A 1023 -5.34 -63.40 37.31
N GLU A 1024 -5.39 -64.72 37.25
CA GLU A 1024 -6.41 -65.45 36.49
C GLU A 1024 -7.76 -65.48 37.23
N ARG A 1025 -8.86 -65.15 36.52
CA ARG A 1025 -10.23 -65.19 37.04
C ARG A 1025 -11.12 -66.07 36.15
N THR A 1026 -11.92 -66.97 36.72
CA THR A 1026 -12.81 -67.82 35.91
C THR A 1026 -14.07 -67.08 35.49
N ASN A 1027 -14.32 -66.93 34.19
CA ASN A 1027 -15.54 -66.34 33.64
C ASN A 1027 -16.46 -67.45 33.08
N PRO A 1028 -17.68 -67.66 33.63
CA PRO A 1028 -18.63 -68.69 33.18
C PRO A 1028 -19.37 -68.35 31.88
N ASP A 1029 -19.18 -67.16 31.31
CA ASP A 1029 -19.76 -66.73 30.05
C ASP A 1029 -18.80 -66.81 28.85
N LEU A 1030 -17.47 -66.84 29.08
CA LEU A 1030 -16.48 -67.22 28.05
C LEU A 1030 -16.45 -68.73 27.81
N ALA A 1031 -16.19 -69.15 26.57
CA ALA A 1031 -16.12 -70.57 26.19
C ALA A 1031 -14.96 -71.29 26.90
N LYS A 1032 -15.16 -72.55 27.31
CA LYS A 1032 -14.16 -73.31 28.07
C LYS A 1032 -12.84 -73.44 27.30
N GLY A 1033 -11.80 -72.74 27.79
CA GLY A 1033 -10.47 -72.67 27.18
C GLY A 1033 -10.13 -71.34 26.48
N GLU A 1034 -11.09 -70.43 26.32
CA GLU A 1034 -10.84 -69.05 25.87
C GLU A 1034 -10.20 -68.22 27.00
N ARG A 1035 -9.31 -67.28 26.67
CA ARG A 1035 -8.67 -66.34 27.63
C ARG A 1035 -8.79 -64.90 27.13
N ARG A 1036 -9.01 -63.95 28.03
CA ARG A 1036 -9.16 -62.52 27.70
C ARG A 1036 -8.52 -61.64 28.78
N VAL A 1037 -7.55 -60.80 28.38
CA VAL A 1037 -6.99 -59.76 29.25
C VAL A 1037 -8.06 -58.68 29.45
N ILE A 1038 -8.36 -58.34 30.71
CA ILE A 1038 -9.33 -57.29 31.09
C ILE A 1038 -8.60 -56.03 31.59
N GLN A 1039 -7.41 -56.22 32.16
CA GLN A 1039 -6.49 -55.17 32.60
C GLN A 1039 -5.09 -55.66 32.29
N ALA A 1040 -4.36 -54.94 31.42
CA ALA A 1040 -2.96 -55.26 31.11
C ALA A 1040 -2.05 -54.91 32.30
N GLY A 1041 -1.00 -55.70 32.50
CA GLY A 1041 -0.04 -55.44 33.57
C GLY A 1041 0.90 -54.28 33.26
N VAL A 1042 1.34 -53.57 34.29
CA VAL A 1042 2.35 -52.50 34.21
C VAL A 1042 3.43 -52.78 35.24
N LYS A 1043 4.70 -52.76 34.83
CA LYS A 1043 5.83 -52.98 35.74
C LYS A 1043 5.93 -51.87 36.78
N GLY A 1044 6.32 -52.26 37.99
CA GLY A 1044 6.70 -51.33 39.04
C GLY A 1044 8.17 -50.94 38.94
N GLN A 1045 8.60 -50.03 39.82
CA GLN A 1045 9.97 -49.54 39.89
C GLN A 1045 10.43 -49.57 41.33
N GLY A 1046 11.50 -50.31 41.59
CA GLY A 1046 12.19 -50.37 42.88
C GLY A 1046 13.50 -49.58 42.87
N LEU A 1047 13.89 -49.08 44.03
CA LEU A 1047 15.15 -48.39 44.28
C LEU A 1047 15.96 -49.20 45.29
N GLU A 1048 17.11 -49.74 44.88
CA GLU A 1048 18.09 -50.34 45.79
C GLU A 1048 19.12 -49.27 46.20
N TYR A 1049 19.17 -48.96 47.49
CA TYR A 1049 20.14 -48.03 48.07
C TYR A 1049 21.39 -48.81 48.48
N VAL A 1050 22.47 -48.63 47.72
CA VAL A 1050 23.71 -49.39 47.81
C VAL A 1050 24.79 -48.57 48.51
N GLU A 1051 25.28 -49.09 49.63
CA GLU A 1051 26.48 -48.62 50.31
C GLU A 1051 27.72 -49.14 49.58
N VAL A 1052 28.59 -48.23 49.15
CA VAL A 1052 29.83 -48.55 48.44
C VAL A 1052 31.03 -48.15 49.30
N SER A 1053 31.81 -49.15 49.71
CA SER A 1053 33.01 -48.98 50.52
C SER A 1053 34.12 -48.23 49.77
N THR A 1054 34.64 -47.16 50.36
CA THR A 1054 35.77 -46.37 49.83
C THR A 1054 37.10 -47.11 49.85
N LEU A 1055 37.22 -48.17 50.67
CA LEU A 1055 38.47 -48.90 50.93
C LEU A 1055 38.71 -50.11 50.02
N ASP A 1056 37.64 -50.79 49.60
CA ASP A 1056 37.72 -52.03 48.80
C ASP A 1056 36.68 -52.12 47.66
N GLN A 1057 35.88 -51.08 47.46
CA GLN A 1057 34.75 -51.04 46.49
C GLN A 1057 33.72 -52.17 46.69
N SER A 1058 33.65 -52.78 47.88
CA SER A 1058 32.56 -53.69 48.21
C SER A 1058 31.22 -52.94 48.18
N ARG A 1059 30.23 -53.53 47.50
CA ARG A 1059 28.87 -53.02 47.36
C ARG A 1059 27.91 -53.79 48.27
N LYS A 1060 27.11 -53.08 49.05
CA LYS A 1060 26.14 -53.64 50.00
C LYS A 1060 24.81 -52.90 49.92
N VAL A 1061 23.75 -53.57 49.48
CA VAL A 1061 22.38 -53.02 49.56
C VAL A 1061 22.04 -52.83 51.05
N ILE A 1062 21.71 -51.60 51.46
CA ILE A 1062 21.21 -51.31 52.82
C ILE A 1062 19.71 -51.50 52.89
N THR A 1063 18.98 -50.94 51.91
CA THR A 1063 17.52 -50.97 51.86
C THR A 1063 17.03 -50.97 50.42
N THR A 1064 15.83 -51.49 50.23
CA THR A 1064 15.12 -51.52 48.96
C THR A 1064 13.76 -50.88 49.17
N GLU A 1065 13.42 -49.89 48.36
CA GLU A 1065 12.16 -49.17 48.38
C GLU A 1065 11.39 -49.43 47.09
N VAL A 1066 10.05 -49.43 47.15
CA VAL A 1066 9.20 -49.54 45.96
C VAL A 1066 8.69 -48.14 45.64
N ALA A 1067 9.26 -47.50 44.62
CA ALA A 1067 8.88 -46.15 44.22
C ALA A 1067 7.53 -46.13 43.46
N THR A 1068 7.28 -47.18 42.67
CA THR A 1068 5.97 -47.44 42.03
C THR A 1068 5.65 -48.93 42.17
N GLU A 1069 4.50 -49.29 42.76
CA GLU A 1069 4.07 -50.69 42.84
C GLU A 1069 3.67 -51.24 41.45
N PRO A 1070 4.00 -52.51 41.14
CA PRO A 1070 3.58 -53.14 39.88
C PRO A 1070 2.06 -53.37 39.84
N VAL A 1071 1.45 -53.04 38.71
CA VAL A 1071 0.01 -53.24 38.47
C VAL A 1071 -0.19 -54.62 37.84
N ALA A 1072 -0.86 -55.51 38.56
CA ALA A 1072 -1.13 -56.89 38.12
C ALA A 1072 -1.94 -56.96 36.82
N GLU A 1073 -1.59 -57.91 35.94
CA GLU A 1073 -2.39 -58.25 34.77
C GLU A 1073 -3.57 -59.14 35.19
N ILE A 1074 -4.79 -58.81 34.74
CA ILE A 1074 -5.99 -59.58 35.07
C ILE A 1074 -6.51 -60.24 33.80
N VAL A 1075 -6.51 -61.58 33.79
CA VAL A 1075 -6.95 -62.40 32.65
C VAL A 1075 -8.15 -63.25 33.06
N GLU A 1076 -9.25 -63.10 32.34
CA GLU A 1076 -10.39 -63.98 32.47
C GLU A 1076 -10.21 -65.26 31.65
N VAL A 1077 -10.57 -66.40 32.22
CA VAL A 1077 -10.46 -67.74 31.64
C VAL A 1077 -11.85 -68.37 31.58
N GLY A 1078 -12.27 -68.75 30.37
CA GLY A 1078 -13.60 -69.29 30.13
C GLY A 1078 -13.83 -70.67 30.73
N THR A 1079 -15.03 -70.91 31.26
CA THR A 1079 -15.45 -72.22 31.83
C THR A 1079 -16.73 -72.80 31.22
N LYS A 1080 -17.35 -72.13 30.23
CA LYS A 1080 -18.63 -72.52 29.61
C LYS A 1080 -18.48 -73.70 28.64
N GLU A 1081 -19.09 -74.85 28.96
CA GLU A 1081 -19.16 -75.99 28.03
C GLU A 1081 -20.37 -75.88 27.10
N ILE A 1082 -20.17 -76.21 25.81
CA ILE A 1082 -21.18 -76.08 24.75
C ILE A 1082 -21.65 -77.48 24.34
N VAL A 1083 -22.96 -77.73 24.43
CA VAL A 1083 -23.59 -79.01 24.07
C VAL A 1083 -24.50 -78.80 22.86
N ILE A 1084 -24.35 -79.63 21.82
CA ILE A 1084 -25.06 -79.50 20.53
C ILE A 1084 -25.98 -80.72 20.31
N PRO A 1085 -27.30 -80.52 20.08
CA PRO A 1085 -28.21 -81.55 19.58
C PRO A 1085 -28.34 -81.57 18.05
N THR A 1086 -28.43 -82.76 17.46
CA THR A 1086 -28.74 -83.05 16.04
C THR A 1086 -30.16 -82.60 15.64
N SER A 1087 -30.44 -82.05 14.44
CA SER A 1087 -30.46 -82.67 13.07
C SER A 1087 -31.60 -83.70 12.87
N PRO A 1088 -32.11 -84.02 11.64
CA PRO A 1088 -31.50 -83.82 10.30
C PRO A 1088 -32.44 -83.45 9.11
N SER A 1089 -31.86 -83.47 7.89
CA SER A 1089 -32.49 -83.80 6.57
C SER A 1089 -33.45 -82.79 5.90
N VAL A 1090 -33.62 -82.68 4.57
CA VAL A 1090 -32.85 -83.01 3.32
C VAL A 1090 -33.37 -82.03 2.19
N GLU A 1091 -32.90 -81.92 0.94
CA GLU A 1091 -32.14 -82.80 0.02
C GLU A 1091 -31.29 -82.02 -1.04
N ALA A 1092 -30.59 -82.82 -1.84
CA ALA A 1092 -29.71 -82.66 -3.01
C ALA A 1092 -30.41 -82.26 -4.35
N PRO A 1093 -29.79 -82.35 -5.56
CA PRO A 1093 -28.38 -82.68 -5.91
C PRO A 1093 -27.70 -81.81 -7.02
N VAL A 1094 -26.35 -81.89 -7.11
CA VAL A 1094 -25.49 -82.03 -8.35
C VAL A 1094 -25.88 -81.22 -9.61
N LYS A 1095 -25.06 -80.36 -10.27
CA LYS A 1095 -23.60 -80.02 -10.30
C LYS A 1095 -23.48 -78.63 -11.05
N SER A 1096 -22.41 -78.02 -11.61
CA SER A 1096 -20.95 -78.21 -11.87
C SER A 1096 -20.37 -76.86 -12.40
N ASP A 1097 -19.08 -76.54 -12.60
CA ASP A 1097 -17.75 -77.03 -12.16
C ASP A 1097 -16.64 -75.98 -12.57
N VAL A 1098 -15.64 -75.72 -11.71
CA VAL A 1098 -14.17 -75.56 -12.03
C VAL A 1098 -13.49 -74.17 -12.32
N LEU A 1099 -12.30 -73.98 -11.68
CA LEU A 1099 -11.15 -73.05 -11.88
C LEU A 1099 -11.09 -71.58 -11.31
N VAL A 1100 -10.62 -71.46 -10.05
CA VAL A 1100 -9.39 -70.75 -9.56
C VAL A 1100 -9.24 -69.20 -9.51
N ASN A 1101 -9.19 -68.69 -8.26
CA ASN A 1101 -8.34 -67.66 -7.58
C ASN A 1101 -8.02 -66.25 -8.17
N LYS A 1102 -8.37 -65.19 -7.37
CA LYS A 1102 -7.38 -64.34 -6.63
C LYS A 1102 -8.00 -63.36 -5.57
N VAL A 1103 -7.64 -63.54 -4.29
CA VAL A 1103 -7.16 -62.54 -3.28
C VAL A 1103 -7.89 -61.18 -3.04
N VAL A 1104 -8.54 -61.02 -1.83
CA VAL A 1104 -8.40 -59.97 -0.74
C VAL A 1104 -8.39 -58.45 -1.12
N PRO A 1105 -8.99 -57.45 -0.37
CA PRO A 1105 -9.13 -57.29 1.11
C PRO A 1105 -10.47 -56.75 1.75
N ASP A 1106 -10.58 -56.89 3.10
CA ASP A 1106 -11.01 -55.97 4.23
C ASP A 1106 -12.12 -54.86 4.09
N PRO A 1107 -12.63 -54.18 5.17
CA PRO A 1107 -12.57 -54.38 6.65
C PRO A 1107 -13.95 -54.33 7.43
N SER A 1108 -13.89 -54.29 8.78
CA SER A 1108 -14.94 -54.21 9.85
C SER A 1108 -15.84 -52.94 9.87
N THR A 1109 -16.89 -52.67 10.69
CA THR A 1109 -17.58 -53.25 11.91
C THR A 1109 -19.03 -52.65 12.02
N PRO A 1110 -19.97 -53.04 12.95
CA PRO A 1110 -20.44 -52.07 14.01
C PRO A 1110 -21.28 -52.57 15.26
N GLN A 1111 -21.61 -51.62 16.18
CA GLN A 1111 -22.85 -51.45 17.03
C GLN A 1111 -23.06 -52.03 18.47
N VAL A 1112 -24.07 -51.47 19.20
CA VAL A 1112 -24.29 -51.36 20.68
C VAL A 1112 -25.81 -51.24 21.02
N ILE A 1113 -26.34 -51.47 22.26
CA ILE A 1113 -27.48 -50.72 22.95
C ILE A 1113 -28.06 -51.32 24.31
N ALA A 1114 -28.26 -50.44 25.34
CA ALA A 1114 -29.24 -50.40 26.50
C ALA A 1114 -29.40 -51.57 27.55
N LYS A 1115 -29.87 -51.43 28.83
CA LYS A 1115 -30.27 -50.37 29.83
C LYS A 1115 -30.20 -50.97 31.30
N ALA A 1116 -30.71 -50.52 32.47
CA ALA A 1116 -31.83 -49.63 32.93
C ALA A 1116 -31.62 -48.94 34.35
N GLN A 1117 -32.56 -49.06 35.34
CA GLN A 1117 -32.67 -48.33 36.66
C GLN A 1117 -33.48 -49.17 37.72
N PRO A 1118 -34.03 -48.71 38.91
CA PRO A 1118 -33.99 -47.42 39.68
C PRO A 1118 -33.96 -47.52 41.26
N VAL A 1119 -34.09 -46.38 42.00
CA VAL A 1119 -34.91 -46.14 43.26
C VAL A 1119 -34.71 -44.68 43.79
N ALA A 1120 -35.62 -44.12 44.63
CA ALA A 1120 -35.73 -42.70 45.10
C ALA A 1120 -36.27 -42.63 46.58
N PRO A 1121 -37.05 -41.65 47.15
CA PRO A 1121 -37.49 -40.27 46.80
C PRO A 1121 -37.59 -39.26 48.02
N VAL A 1122 -38.55 -38.28 47.99
CA VAL A 1122 -39.13 -37.40 49.08
C VAL A 1122 -38.63 -35.92 49.17
N ASN A 1123 -39.41 -34.83 49.41
CA ASN A 1123 -40.80 -34.41 49.04
C ASN A 1123 -41.15 -32.93 49.48
N THR A 1124 -41.74 -32.10 48.57
CA THR A 1124 -42.93 -31.18 48.71
C THR A 1124 -42.93 -29.97 49.73
N PRO A 1125 -43.91 -29.00 49.73
CA PRO A 1125 -45.19 -28.90 48.98
C PRO A 1125 -45.63 -27.54 48.33
N THR A 1126 -46.80 -27.62 47.68
CA THR A 1126 -47.57 -26.70 46.78
C THR A 1126 -48.46 -25.65 47.50
N PRO A 1127 -49.21 -24.71 46.85
CA PRO A 1127 -50.41 -25.00 46.01
C PRO A 1127 -50.78 -24.05 44.81
N ILE A 1128 -51.77 -24.50 44.02
CA ILE A 1128 -52.47 -23.93 42.82
C ILE A 1128 -53.90 -24.55 42.77
N PRO A 1129 -54.95 -24.07 42.03
CA PRO A 1129 -55.01 -23.41 40.69
C PRO A 1129 -55.75 -22.03 40.75
N ALA A 1130 -56.53 -21.46 39.81
CA ALA A 1130 -57.22 -21.83 38.54
C ALA A 1130 -57.57 -20.52 37.75
N ALA A 1131 -58.37 -20.37 36.67
CA ALA A 1131 -59.22 -21.19 35.75
C ALA A 1131 -59.71 -20.26 34.58
N VAL A 1132 -60.31 -20.64 33.44
CA VAL A 1132 -60.28 -21.83 32.53
C VAL A 1132 -61.18 -21.52 31.27
N GLU A 1133 -61.10 -22.33 30.20
CA GLU A 1133 -62.03 -22.43 29.02
C GLU A 1133 -62.09 -21.30 27.95
N GLU A 1134 -62.15 -21.57 26.62
CA GLU A 1134 -62.01 -22.83 25.84
C GLU A 1134 -61.67 -22.61 24.33
N ALA A 1135 -61.48 -23.72 23.57
CA ALA A 1135 -61.71 -23.90 22.11
C ALA A 1135 -60.53 -24.03 21.07
N VAL A 1136 -59.83 -25.18 21.12
CA VAL A 1136 -59.50 -26.11 19.98
C VAL A 1136 -58.74 -25.63 18.69
N ARG A 1137 -57.42 -25.97 18.63
CA ARG A 1137 -56.62 -26.75 17.62
C ARG A 1137 -56.69 -26.48 16.07
N PRO A 1138 -55.69 -26.89 15.24
CA PRO A 1138 -54.35 -27.49 15.51
C PRO A 1138 -53.13 -26.84 14.77
N GLU A 1139 -51.97 -27.45 15.01
CA GLU A 1139 -50.60 -27.33 14.43
C GLU A 1139 -50.55 -27.49 12.87
N THR A 1140 -49.45 -27.27 12.11
CA THR A 1140 -47.99 -27.47 12.34
C THR A 1140 -47.11 -26.60 11.40
N VAL A 1141 -45.89 -26.22 11.85
CA VAL A 1141 -44.66 -26.06 11.03
C VAL A 1141 -43.45 -26.39 11.93
N SER A 1142 -42.37 -26.97 11.39
CA SER A 1142 -41.08 -27.17 12.09
C SER A 1142 -39.92 -26.47 11.36
N SER A 1143 -38.81 -26.23 12.06
CA SER A 1143 -37.69 -25.37 11.69
C SER A 1143 -36.72 -25.93 10.65
N ASN A 1144 -36.06 -25.05 9.87
CA ASN A 1144 -34.59 -24.98 9.83
C ASN A 1144 -33.98 -23.85 8.97
N LYS A 1145 -32.69 -23.58 9.27
CA LYS A 1145 -31.60 -22.93 8.49
C LYS A 1145 -31.33 -21.41 8.57
N GLN A 1146 -30.12 -21.17 9.10
CA GLN A 1146 -29.03 -20.23 8.73
C GLN A 1146 -29.19 -18.71 8.92
N LEU A 1147 -28.15 -18.17 9.56
CA LEU A 1147 -27.73 -16.77 9.60
C LEU A 1147 -26.71 -16.52 8.45
N PRO A 1148 -26.46 -15.27 8.03
CA PRO A 1148 -25.51 -14.98 6.95
C PRO A 1148 -24.04 -15.07 7.40
N GLU A 1149 -23.18 -15.52 6.48
CA GLU A 1149 -21.72 -15.57 6.60
C GLU A 1149 -21.10 -14.29 5.99
N THR A 1150 -20.07 -13.73 6.62
CA THR A 1150 -19.36 -12.52 6.13
C THR A 1150 -17.88 -12.84 5.87
N GLY A 1151 -17.54 -13.15 4.62
CA GLY A 1151 -16.16 -13.46 4.21
C GLY A 1151 -16.11 -14.23 2.90
N VAL A 1152 -16.16 -13.53 1.76
CA VAL A 1152 -16.04 -14.13 0.42
C VAL A 1152 -15.26 -13.20 -0.51
N GLU A 1153 -14.00 -13.55 -0.81
CA GLU A 1153 -13.35 -13.05 -2.03
C GLU A 1153 -13.97 -13.73 -3.27
N SER A 1154 -14.14 -12.97 -4.36
CA SER A 1154 -14.83 -13.46 -5.55
C SER A 1154 -13.91 -14.28 -6.48
N ALA A 1155 -13.64 -15.53 -6.10
CA ALA A 1155 -12.94 -16.50 -6.94
C ALA A 1155 -13.84 -16.99 -8.11
N LEU A 1156 -14.03 -16.15 -9.13
CA LEU A 1156 -14.80 -16.49 -10.36
C LEU A 1156 -14.07 -16.11 -11.65
N GLY A 1157 -12.77 -16.39 -11.70
CA GLY A 1157 -12.03 -16.52 -12.96
C GLY A 1157 -12.29 -17.88 -13.62
N LEU A 1158 -12.52 -17.88 -14.94
CA LEU A 1158 -12.58 -19.06 -15.82
C LEU A 1158 -13.72 -20.08 -15.58
N ALA A 1159 -14.95 -19.69 -15.92
CA ALA A 1159 -16.00 -20.65 -16.33
C ALA A 1159 -16.77 -20.17 -17.58
N LEU A 1160 -16.49 -20.83 -18.72
CA LEU A 1160 -17.28 -20.91 -19.96
C LEU A 1160 -17.78 -19.61 -20.66
N LEU A 1161 -17.15 -19.32 -21.81
CA LEU A 1161 -17.85 -18.77 -22.98
C LEU A 1161 -18.85 -19.81 -23.52
N GLY A 1162 -20.11 -19.42 -23.78
CA GLY A 1162 -21.01 -20.18 -24.65
C GLY A 1162 -22.50 -20.01 -24.42
N ALA A 1163 -23.24 -19.73 -25.51
CA ALA A 1163 -24.71 -19.64 -25.62
C ALA A 1163 -25.41 -18.49 -24.85
N ILE A 1164 -26.48 -17.85 -25.36
CA ILE A 1164 -27.10 -17.88 -26.70
C ILE A 1164 -27.70 -16.50 -27.02
N LEU A 1165 -27.77 -16.13 -28.29
CA LEU A 1165 -28.54 -14.99 -28.80
C LEU A 1165 -29.84 -15.48 -29.47
N GLY A 1166 -31.00 -14.93 -29.10
CA GLY A 1166 -32.21 -14.93 -29.95
C GLY A 1166 -33.52 -15.44 -29.33
N ALA A 1167 -34.64 -14.98 -29.93
CA ALA A 1167 -36.05 -15.32 -29.65
C ALA A 1167 -36.51 -15.07 -28.18
N ALA A 1168 -37.17 -13.98 -27.79
CA ALA A 1168 -38.25 -13.19 -28.41
C ALA A 1168 -39.61 -13.91 -28.51
N GLY A 1169 -40.60 -13.40 -27.76
CA GLY A 1169 -42.03 -13.67 -27.98
C GLY A 1169 -42.78 -14.42 -26.87
N MET A 1170 -43.42 -13.68 -25.96
CA MET A 1170 -44.90 -13.58 -25.98
C MET A 1170 -45.41 -12.38 -25.15
N ASP A 1171 -46.69 -12.09 -25.31
CA ASP A 1171 -47.36 -10.81 -24.99
C ASP A 1171 -48.54 -11.01 -24.01
N LEU A 1172 -49.16 -9.93 -23.53
CA LEU A 1172 -50.49 -9.87 -22.87
C LEU A 1172 -50.60 -10.63 -21.52
N LYS A 1173 -50.69 -9.94 -20.36
CA LYS A 1173 -51.75 -8.97 -20.02
C LYS A 1173 -51.51 -8.23 -18.69
N ASN A 1174 -52.04 -7.00 -18.60
CA ASN A 1174 -52.89 -6.42 -17.53
C ASN A 1174 -52.84 -7.05 -16.10
N LYS A 1175 -52.81 -6.29 -14.99
CA LYS A 1175 -53.37 -4.92 -14.78
C LYS A 1175 -52.94 -4.32 -13.41
N LYS A 1176 -52.72 -3.00 -13.39
CA LYS A 1176 -52.98 -2.03 -12.29
C LYS A 1176 -52.64 -2.39 -10.81
N ARG A 1177 -51.83 -1.49 -10.22
CA ARG A 1177 -51.99 -0.85 -8.90
C ARG A 1177 -51.82 -1.70 -7.63
N ASP A 1178 -51.50 -1.08 -6.49
CA ASP A 1178 -51.27 0.38 -6.26
C ASP A 1178 -49.80 0.82 -6.39
#